data_AF-A0A6G4V5L2-F1
#
_entry.id   AF-A0A6G4V5L2-F1
#
_cell.length_a   1.000
_cell.length_b   1.000
_cell.length_c   1.000
_cell.angle_alpha   90.00
_cell.angle_beta   90.00
_cell.angle_gamma   90.00
#
_symmetry.space_group_name_H-M   'P 1'
#
loop_
_entity.id
_entity.type
_entity.pdbx_description
1 polymer ?
#
loop_
_entity_poly.entity_id
_entity_poly.type
_entity_poly.pdbx_seq_one_letter_code
_entity_poly.pdbx_strand_id
1 'polypeptide(L)'
;MATATTDPHNLFLREDTEIQGDVLAGFKKDHMQLLFLRFEDQQMARTWLKQLRPLIATTGQVAKFNREFSRARSYSGGDDPRNLNALWYGLSLTFEGLAFLTGHNPLPGVDDNTKDGPLKAFMQGPAKRAADLGDTGPNAPKNWLFGNFGDGRVHAVLTLAADQPHVLRATLGDVRQDLARAKIVTVYEQEGATLEGPRRGREHFGFKDGVSEPAVKYLDEPDPDPEKSQYEKGHPGTILVNPGEFVVGLERERPHPLPYPEWAHNGSFQVVRRLAQDVPGWWAGVAEQLKVLKEAKAAPPQATTEWLAARVVGRWRSGTPVAKCPHADMSYNAESSNDNLISFRDDPDGTTTPLWSHLRNTNPRDGFPDRKNPGKFHPDTKFNHRRIMRRGIPYGLPFDPAASALNGPDGPRGLVFVCYQADLYRQFEFIQRNWMNDKTFPKPNPDPHHEKVDPGPLPAGADPVAGEETVVCWERPEGGEQVALKFSQFVRTEGAVYAFVPSVSVLDQLAEGRMNTNMVVLGPTMFTVDSFDNTERDRVDSGTVRLFLQKDGNLVVVDKSDNVLWAADTANPARDKTQARFQDGELFVCTVKERNQIDKKLWSSGTAGNPEAKLVVQTDGNVVIYHHGRAIWHTDTAVR
;
A
#
# COMPACT_ATOMS: atom_id res chain seq x y z
N MET A 1 3.98 -19.87 20.69
CA MET A 1 4.56 -18.76 19.89
C MET A 1 5.88 -19.24 19.34
N ALA A 2 5.94 -19.56 18.05
CA ALA A 2 7.20 -19.92 17.40
C ALA A 2 7.93 -18.62 17.06
N THR A 3 9.09 -18.40 17.68
CA THR A 3 10.03 -17.36 17.29
C THR A 3 10.43 -17.58 15.84
N ALA A 4 10.00 -16.68 14.95
CA ALA A 4 10.31 -16.72 13.53
C ALA A 4 11.83 -16.65 13.33
N THR A 5 12.39 -17.71 12.75
CA THR A 5 13.75 -17.74 12.23
C THR A 5 13.87 -16.69 11.12
N THR A 6 14.84 -15.79 11.22
CA THR A 6 15.14 -14.73 10.21
C THR A 6 15.89 -15.30 9.00
N ASP A 7 15.54 -16.49 8.57
CA ASP A 7 15.95 -17.00 7.27
C ASP A 7 15.05 -16.29 6.24
N PRO A 8 15.58 -15.50 5.29
CA PRO A 8 14.77 -14.90 4.22
C PRO A 8 14.06 -15.96 3.34
N HIS A 9 14.46 -17.23 3.43
CA HIS A 9 13.75 -18.37 2.85
C HIS A 9 12.67 -18.97 3.77
N ASN A 10 12.49 -18.45 4.99
CA ASN A 10 11.38 -18.82 5.86
C ASN A 10 10.10 -18.12 5.38
N LEU A 11 9.30 -18.84 4.61
CA LEU A 11 8.09 -18.32 3.98
C LEU A 11 6.85 -18.52 4.88
N PHE A 12 6.96 -18.16 6.16
CA PHE A 12 5.92 -18.47 7.16
C PHE A 12 4.56 -17.85 6.85
N LEU A 13 4.50 -16.73 6.11
CA LEU A 13 3.23 -16.10 5.71
C LEU A 13 2.44 -16.96 4.72
N ARG A 14 3.07 -17.93 4.04
CA ARG A 14 2.40 -18.89 3.15
C ARG A 14 1.45 -19.84 3.86
N GLU A 15 1.56 -19.95 5.17
CA GLU A 15 0.75 -20.83 6.02
C GLU A 15 -0.03 -20.03 7.07
N ASP A 16 -0.11 -18.70 6.93
CA ASP A 16 -0.76 -17.83 7.89
C ASP A 16 -2.29 -18.01 7.92
N THR A 17 -2.85 -18.12 9.12
CA THR A 17 -4.28 -18.34 9.35
C THR A 17 -5.01 -17.13 9.92
N GLU A 18 -4.31 -16.03 10.19
CA GLU A 18 -4.87 -14.85 10.86
C GLU A 18 -5.20 -13.72 9.89
N ILE A 19 -4.43 -13.57 8.82
CA ILE A 19 -4.57 -12.51 7.82
C ILE A 19 -5.51 -12.99 6.73
N GLN A 20 -6.55 -12.22 6.42
CA GLN A 20 -7.47 -12.54 5.33
C GLN A 20 -6.76 -12.57 3.97
N GLY A 21 -7.13 -13.52 3.11
CA GLY A 21 -6.32 -13.93 1.98
C GLY A 21 -6.20 -12.94 0.84
N ASP A 22 -7.12 -11.99 0.71
CA ASP A 22 -7.04 -10.99 -0.37
C ASP A 22 -5.97 -9.92 -0.12
N VAL A 23 -5.57 -9.73 1.15
CA VAL A 23 -4.58 -8.72 1.56
C VAL A 23 -3.20 -9.04 0.97
N LEU A 24 -2.65 -10.21 1.32
CA LEU A 24 -1.30 -10.60 0.92
C LEU A 24 -1.31 -11.49 -0.32
N ALA A 25 -1.96 -12.65 -0.26
CA ALA A 25 -1.92 -13.64 -1.35
C ALA A 25 -2.74 -13.21 -2.59
N GLY A 26 -3.84 -12.49 -2.36
CA GLY A 26 -4.78 -12.03 -3.39
C GLY A 26 -5.69 -13.15 -3.90
N PHE A 27 -6.99 -12.89 -3.99
CA PHE A 27 -7.94 -13.90 -4.47
C PHE A 27 -7.70 -14.34 -5.91
N LYS A 28 -7.25 -13.42 -6.78
CA LYS A 28 -6.86 -13.68 -8.19
C LYS A 28 -7.95 -14.47 -8.96
N LYS A 29 -9.17 -13.95 -8.94
CA LYS A 29 -10.35 -14.55 -9.58
C LYS A 29 -10.91 -13.68 -10.69
N ASP A 30 -11.54 -14.32 -11.66
CA ASP A 30 -12.11 -13.65 -12.83
C ASP A 30 -13.45 -12.95 -12.55
N HIS A 31 -14.15 -13.34 -11.49
CA HIS A 31 -15.42 -12.74 -11.11
C HIS A 31 -15.38 -12.33 -9.64
N MET A 32 -15.86 -11.13 -9.35
CA MET A 32 -15.92 -10.58 -8.00
C MET A 32 -17.24 -9.85 -7.79
N GLN A 33 -17.80 -9.97 -6.59
CA GLN A 33 -18.92 -9.17 -6.12
C GLN A 33 -18.54 -8.49 -4.81
N LEU A 34 -18.65 -7.17 -4.76
CA LEU A 34 -18.56 -6.41 -3.52
C LEU A 34 -19.98 -6.02 -3.10
N LEU A 35 -20.40 -6.44 -1.91
CA LEU A 35 -21.64 -6.01 -1.27
C LEU A 35 -21.29 -4.95 -0.23
N PHE A 36 -21.82 -3.75 -0.42
CA PHE A 36 -21.69 -2.65 0.54
C PHE A 36 -22.87 -2.72 1.50
N LEU A 37 -22.60 -3.00 2.76
CA LEU A 37 -23.60 -3.42 3.74
C LEU A 37 -23.79 -2.36 4.83
N ARG A 38 -25.02 -2.20 5.30
CA ARG A 38 -25.38 -1.40 6.47
C ARG A 38 -26.13 -2.29 7.48
N PHE A 39 -25.66 -2.28 8.71
CA PHE A 39 -26.26 -3.03 9.81
C PHE A 39 -27.41 -2.23 10.45
N GLU A 40 -28.54 -2.87 10.72
CA GLU A 40 -29.68 -2.24 11.42
C GLU A 40 -29.88 -2.76 12.85
N ASP A 41 -29.41 -3.98 13.15
CA ASP A 41 -29.47 -4.59 14.47
C ASP A 41 -28.11 -5.14 14.88
N GLN A 42 -27.58 -4.68 16.02
CA GLN A 42 -26.23 -5.03 16.49
C GLN A 42 -26.10 -6.52 16.81
N GLN A 43 -27.07 -7.11 17.49
CA GLN A 43 -26.98 -8.50 17.93
C GLN A 43 -27.14 -9.46 16.76
N MET A 44 -28.03 -9.14 15.82
CA MET A 44 -28.19 -9.91 14.59
C MET A 44 -26.97 -9.79 13.68
N ALA A 45 -26.36 -8.61 13.56
CA ALA A 45 -25.12 -8.42 12.80
C ALA A 45 -23.94 -9.22 13.38
N ARG A 46 -23.78 -9.24 14.71
CA ARG A 46 -22.79 -10.10 15.39
C ARG A 46 -23.06 -11.59 15.16
N THR A 47 -24.33 -12.00 15.18
CA THR A 47 -24.75 -13.39 14.90
C THR A 47 -24.40 -13.79 13.46
N TRP A 48 -24.69 -12.93 12.49
CA TRP A 48 -24.31 -13.12 11.10
C TRP A 48 -22.79 -13.20 10.93
N LEU A 49 -22.04 -12.32 11.60
CA LEU A 49 -20.58 -12.36 11.55
C LEU A 49 -20.03 -13.69 12.06
N LYS A 50 -20.61 -14.25 13.13
CA LYS A 50 -20.26 -15.57 13.65
C LYS A 50 -20.49 -16.68 12.62
N GLN A 51 -21.55 -16.59 11.83
CA GLN A 51 -21.88 -17.56 10.77
C GLN A 51 -20.98 -17.40 9.54
N LEU A 52 -20.62 -16.15 9.20
CA LEU A 52 -19.74 -15.83 8.08
C LEU A 52 -18.28 -16.24 8.35
N ARG A 53 -17.80 -16.10 9.59
CA ARG A 53 -16.38 -16.28 9.94
C ARG A 53 -15.75 -17.57 9.38
N PRO A 54 -16.35 -18.78 9.49
CA PRO A 54 -15.75 -19.99 8.94
C PRO A 54 -15.54 -19.99 7.42
N LEU A 55 -16.23 -19.10 6.69
CA LEU A 55 -16.13 -18.95 5.23
C LEU A 55 -15.02 -17.99 4.81
N ILE A 56 -14.54 -17.12 5.71
CA ILE A 56 -13.51 -16.12 5.43
C ILE A 56 -12.20 -16.81 5.09
N ALA A 57 -11.67 -16.51 3.91
CA ALA A 57 -10.45 -17.11 3.40
C ALA A 57 -9.21 -16.47 4.03
N THR A 58 -8.22 -17.29 4.42
CA THR A 58 -6.95 -16.82 4.98
C THR A 58 -5.85 -16.74 3.93
N THR A 59 -4.78 -16.00 4.25
CA THR A 59 -3.57 -15.91 3.42
C THR A 59 -2.98 -17.28 3.14
N GLY A 60 -2.92 -18.17 4.13
CA GLY A 60 -2.42 -19.54 3.95
C GLY A 60 -3.25 -20.36 2.97
N GLN A 61 -4.58 -20.31 3.08
CA GLN A 61 -5.48 -21.01 2.16
C GLN A 61 -5.34 -20.51 0.72
N VAL A 62 -5.35 -19.19 0.54
CA VAL A 62 -5.27 -18.56 -0.78
C VAL A 62 -3.88 -18.72 -1.39
N ALA A 63 -2.81 -18.57 -0.61
CA ALA A 63 -1.44 -18.77 -1.07
C ALA A 63 -1.22 -20.22 -1.52
N LYS A 64 -1.72 -21.21 -0.77
CA LYS A 64 -1.66 -22.61 -1.17
C LYS A 64 -2.39 -22.86 -2.50
N PHE A 65 -3.63 -22.38 -2.62
CA PHE A 65 -4.39 -22.52 -3.86
C PHE A 65 -3.66 -21.86 -5.05
N ASN A 66 -3.16 -20.64 -4.88
CA ASN A 66 -2.47 -19.91 -5.93
C ASN A 66 -1.21 -20.65 -6.42
N ARG A 67 -0.45 -21.28 -5.52
CA ARG A 67 0.71 -22.12 -5.89
C ARG A 67 0.29 -23.34 -6.69
N GLU A 68 -0.76 -24.04 -6.26
CA GLU A 68 -1.29 -25.21 -6.96
C GLU A 68 -1.82 -24.83 -8.35
N PHE A 69 -2.51 -23.69 -8.46
CA PHE A 69 -3.01 -23.14 -9.72
C PHE A 69 -1.86 -22.79 -10.67
N SER A 70 -0.89 -22.01 -10.22
CA SER A 70 0.28 -21.62 -11.03
C SER A 70 1.08 -22.82 -11.50
N ARG A 71 1.26 -23.85 -10.65
CA ARG A 71 1.94 -25.09 -11.02
C ARG A 71 1.15 -25.89 -12.06
N ALA A 72 -0.18 -25.98 -11.91
CA ALA A 72 -1.00 -26.67 -12.90
C ALA A 72 -1.00 -25.94 -14.25
N ARG A 73 -1.04 -24.60 -14.23
CA ARG A 73 -0.97 -23.74 -15.40
C ARG A 73 0.37 -23.83 -16.15
N SER A 74 1.48 -23.93 -15.43
CA SER A 74 2.78 -24.11 -16.07
C SER A 74 2.90 -25.48 -16.76
N TYR A 75 2.31 -26.54 -16.20
CA TYR A 75 2.27 -27.85 -16.85
C TYR A 75 1.36 -27.92 -18.08
N SER A 76 0.34 -27.06 -18.18
CA SER A 76 -0.55 -26.96 -19.34
C SER A 76 -0.05 -25.95 -20.39
N GLY A 77 1.17 -25.40 -20.25
CA GLY A 77 1.71 -24.45 -21.21
C GLY A 77 1.02 -23.08 -21.20
N GLY A 78 0.45 -22.68 -20.05
CA GLY A 78 -0.15 -21.36 -19.85
C GLY A 78 -1.69 -21.36 -19.80
N ASP A 79 -2.35 -22.50 -20.06
CA ASP A 79 -3.80 -22.64 -19.99
C ASP A 79 -4.29 -22.77 -18.54
N ASP A 80 -5.36 -22.06 -18.20
CA ASP A 80 -5.93 -22.12 -16.85
C ASP A 80 -6.48 -23.53 -16.52
N PRO A 81 -6.16 -24.11 -15.35
CA PRO A 81 -6.57 -25.45 -14.97
C PRO A 81 -8.09 -25.55 -14.74
N ARG A 82 -8.79 -26.31 -15.60
CA ARG A 82 -10.26 -26.43 -15.60
C ARG A 82 -10.88 -26.98 -14.30
N ASN A 83 -10.15 -27.84 -13.59
CA ASN A 83 -10.67 -28.52 -12.39
C ASN A 83 -10.23 -27.87 -11.07
N LEU A 84 -9.43 -26.79 -11.12
CA LEU A 84 -8.96 -26.09 -9.93
C LEU A 84 -9.73 -24.77 -9.80
N ASN A 85 -10.88 -24.81 -9.13
CA ASN A 85 -11.75 -23.66 -8.93
C ASN A 85 -11.91 -23.36 -7.44
N ALA A 86 -12.11 -22.09 -7.09
CA ALA A 86 -12.39 -21.64 -5.73
C ALA A 86 -13.43 -20.51 -5.72
N LEU A 87 -14.09 -20.38 -4.57
CA LEU A 87 -14.90 -19.24 -4.16
C LEU A 87 -14.33 -18.73 -2.83
N TRP A 88 -13.94 -17.47 -2.79
CA TRP A 88 -13.36 -16.85 -1.61
C TRP A 88 -14.27 -15.79 -1.03
N TYR A 89 -14.30 -15.71 0.31
CA TYR A 89 -14.93 -14.63 1.05
C TYR A 89 -13.88 -13.79 1.76
N GLY A 90 -14.05 -12.46 1.71
CA GLY A 90 -13.32 -11.50 2.52
C GLY A 90 -14.27 -10.47 3.12
N LEU A 91 -13.95 -9.96 4.30
CA LEU A 91 -14.76 -8.96 5.00
C LEU A 91 -13.90 -7.82 5.50
N SER A 92 -14.33 -6.59 5.21
CA SER A 92 -13.79 -5.38 5.82
C SER A 92 -14.90 -4.55 6.47
N LEU A 93 -14.52 -3.77 7.48
CA LEU A 93 -15.42 -2.97 8.29
C LEU A 93 -14.99 -1.51 8.27
N THR A 94 -15.92 -0.58 8.05
CA THR A 94 -15.64 0.85 8.17
C THR A 94 -15.52 1.23 9.65
N PHE A 95 -15.01 2.43 9.94
CA PHE A 95 -14.99 2.96 11.32
C PHE A 95 -16.39 2.90 11.96
N GLU A 96 -17.42 3.32 11.21
CA GLU A 96 -18.80 3.29 11.67
C GLU A 96 -19.33 1.86 11.85
N GLY A 97 -18.94 0.92 10.99
CA GLY A 97 -19.30 -0.49 11.14
C GLY A 97 -18.67 -1.14 12.37
N LEU A 98 -17.40 -0.84 12.66
CA LEU A 98 -16.75 -1.25 13.90
C LEU A 98 -17.46 -0.65 15.11
N ALA A 99 -17.72 0.66 15.11
CA ALA A 99 -18.44 1.34 16.19
C ALA A 99 -19.84 0.76 16.42
N PHE A 100 -20.55 0.43 15.34
CA PHE A 100 -21.86 -0.20 15.40
C PHE A 100 -21.77 -1.59 16.02
N LEU A 101 -20.81 -2.42 15.59
CA LEU A 101 -20.64 -3.77 16.11
C LEU A 101 -20.16 -3.79 17.55
N THR A 102 -19.36 -2.84 18.01
CA THR A 102 -18.86 -2.79 19.39
C THR A 102 -19.83 -2.09 20.34
N GLY A 103 -20.60 -1.11 19.85
CA GLY A 103 -21.44 -0.23 20.65
C GLY A 103 -20.68 0.93 21.30
N HIS A 104 -19.41 1.13 20.94
CA HIS A 104 -18.55 2.22 21.44
C HIS A 104 -17.52 2.64 20.40
N ASN A 105 -16.84 3.77 20.63
CA ASN A 105 -15.79 4.24 19.72
C ASN A 105 -14.64 3.20 19.63
N PRO A 106 -14.31 2.67 18.43
CA PRO A 106 -13.22 1.70 18.24
C PRO A 106 -11.83 2.34 18.32
N LEU A 107 -11.73 3.68 18.24
CA LEU A 107 -10.50 4.47 18.29
C LEU A 107 -10.60 5.58 19.36
N PRO A 108 -10.61 5.23 20.66
CA PRO A 108 -10.62 6.22 21.72
C PRO A 108 -9.36 7.11 21.64
N GLY A 109 -9.55 8.43 21.72
CA GLY A 109 -8.45 9.41 21.65
C GLY A 109 -8.06 9.84 20.24
N VAL A 110 -8.74 9.33 19.20
CA VAL A 110 -8.64 9.85 17.83
C VAL A 110 -9.89 10.69 17.54
N ASP A 111 -9.67 11.92 17.10
CA ASP A 111 -10.71 12.89 16.75
C ASP A 111 -10.26 13.79 15.59
N ASP A 112 -11.07 14.79 15.24
CA ASP A 112 -10.75 15.72 14.16
C ASP A 112 -9.54 16.65 14.45
N ASN A 113 -9.23 16.87 15.73
CA ASN A 113 -8.09 17.68 16.17
C ASN A 113 -6.79 16.87 16.22
N THR A 114 -6.90 15.55 16.20
CA THR A 114 -5.75 14.64 16.12
C THR A 114 -4.95 14.94 14.85
N LYS A 115 -3.62 14.83 14.95
CA LYS A 115 -2.74 15.00 13.79
C LYS A 115 -3.10 13.99 12.70
N ASP A 116 -3.05 14.44 11.44
CA ASP A 116 -3.31 13.56 10.31
C ASP A 116 -2.36 12.34 10.30
N GLY A 117 -2.96 11.19 10.07
CA GLY A 117 -2.35 9.88 10.17
C GLY A 117 -3.36 8.79 9.83
N PRO A 118 -2.94 7.51 9.82
CA PRO A 118 -3.75 6.41 9.30
C PRO A 118 -5.07 6.22 10.06
N LEU A 119 -5.04 6.31 11.40
CA LEU A 119 -6.24 6.14 12.24
C LEU A 119 -7.26 7.26 12.03
N LYS A 120 -6.80 8.51 11.91
CA LYS A 120 -7.68 9.64 11.62
C LYS A 120 -8.27 9.54 10.22
N ALA A 121 -7.46 9.16 9.21
CA ALA A 121 -7.95 8.95 7.86
C ALA A 121 -9.05 7.87 7.82
N PHE A 122 -8.84 6.75 8.51
CA PHE A 122 -9.83 5.69 8.65
C PHE A 122 -11.11 6.15 9.36
N MET A 123 -10.98 6.86 10.49
CA MET A 123 -12.13 7.41 11.24
C MET A 123 -12.96 8.38 10.39
N GLN A 124 -12.29 9.25 9.64
CA GLN A 124 -12.94 10.28 8.81
C GLN A 124 -13.60 9.70 7.55
N GLY A 125 -13.03 8.63 6.99
CA GLY A 125 -13.46 8.05 5.73
C GLY A 125 -13.17 8.96 4.51
N PRO A 126 -13.30 8.42 3.29
CA PRO A 126 -12.89 9.12 2.08
C PRO A 126 -13.80 10.31 1.76
N ALA A 127 -15.07 10.28 2.14
CA ALA A 127 -15.99 11.40 1.90
C ALA A 127 -15.56 12.68 2.61
N LYS A 128 -15.02 12.58 3.84
CA LYS A 128 -14.51 13.75 4.58
C LYS A 128 -13.13 14.18 4.09
N ARG A 129 -12.37 13.24 3.52
CA ARG A 129 -11.05 13.47 2.94
C ARG A 129 -11.08 13.79 1.45
N ALA A 130 -12.27 13.94 0.86
CA ALA A 130 -12.46 14.09 -0.58
C ALA A 130 -11.65 15.24 -1.19
N ALA A 131 -11.56 16.38 -0.51
CA ALA A 131 -10.75 17.50 -0.98
C ALA A 131 -9.25 17.17 -1.08
N ASP A 132 -8.70 16.41 -0.13
CA ASP A 132 -7.30 15.97 -0.16
C ASP A 132 -7.04 14.97 -1.29
N LEU A 133 -8.06 14.18 -1.65
CA LEU A 133 -8.00 13.16 -2.69
C LEU A 133 -8.23 13.73 -4.10
N GLY A 134 -8.65 15.00 -4.23
CA GLY A 134 -9.07 15.58 -5.51
C GLY A 134 -10.47 15.12 -5.94
N ASP A 135 -11.28 14.63 -5.01
CA ASP A 135 -12.68 14.26 -5.26
C ASP A 135 -13.58 15.49 -5.11
N THR A 136 -13.44 16.42 -6.06
CA THR A 136 -14.21 17.66 -6.12
C THR A 136 -15.13 17.72 -7.33
N GLY A 137 -16.02 18.71 -7.39
CA GLY A 137 -16.89 18.93 -8.55
C GLY A 137 -17.74 17.70 -8.91
N PRO A 138 -17.65 17.15 -10.14
CA PRO A 138 -18.31 15.90 -10.54
C PRO A 138 -17.94 14.68 -9.69
N ASN A 139 -16.72 14.64 -9.12
CA ASN A 139 -16.24 13.54 -8.27
C ASN A 139 -16.61 13.70 -6.80
N ALA A 140 -17.30 14.78 -6.43
CA ALA A 140 -17.60 15.07 -5.03
C ALA A 140 -18.51 14.00 -4.40
N PRO A 141 -18.38 13.73 -3.09
CA PRO A 141 -19.13 12.68 -2.39
C PRO A 141 -20.65 12.73 -2.54
N LYS A 142 -21.21 13.92 -2.78
CA LYS A 142 -22.65 14.10 -3.05
C LYS A 142 -23.15 13.41 -4.32
N ASN A 143 -22.25 13.07 -5.24
CA ASN A 143 -22.56 12.37 -6.50
C ASN A 143 -22.24 10.86 -6.42
N TRP A 144 -21.74 10.38 -5.28
CA TRP A 144 -21.35 8.98 -5.13
C TRP A 144 -22.57 8.07 -4.91
N LEU A 145 -22.52 6.90 -5.54
CA LEU A 145 -23.48 5.80 -5.42
C LEU A 145 -23.44 5.15 -4.04
N PHE A 146 -22.28 5.17 -3.37
CA PHE A 146 -22.07 4.63 -2.03
C PHE A 146 -20.90 5.35 -1.33
N GLY A 147 -20.80 5.17 -0.01
CA GLY A 147 -19.73 5.75 0.80
C GLY A 147 -19.89 7.25 1.05
N ASN A 148 -21.06 7.80 0.75
CA ASN A 148 -21.44 9.17 1.08
C ASN A 148 -21.95 9.27 2.53
N PHE A 149 -22.14 10.49 3.05
CA PHE A 149 -22.54 10.72 4.45
C PHE A 149 -24.02 10.42 4.76
N GLY A 150 -24.84 10.18 3.74
CA GLY A 150 -26.30 10.07 3.83
C GLY A 150 -26.80 8.62 3.81
N ASP A 151 -27.72 8.35 2.90
CA ASP A 151 -28.28 7.02 2.65
C ASP A 151 -27.24 6.00 2.14
N GLY A 152 -26.17 6.49 1.50
CA GLY A 152 -25.03 5.71 1.03
C GLY A 152 -24.04 5.27 2.11
N ARG A 153 -24.38 5.39 3.39
CA ARG A 153 -23.53 5.00 4.52
C ARG A 153 -23.24 3.49 4.53
N VAL A 154 -21.97 3.11 4.61
CA VAL A 154 -21.50 1.71 4.58
C VAL A 154 -20.86 1.33 5.93
N HIS A 155 -21.29 0.22 6.51
CA HIS A 155 -20.68 -0.39 7.70
C HIS A 155 -19.67 -1.50 7.35
N ALA A 156 -19.92 -2.26 6.29
CA ALA A 156 -19.04 -3.36 5.88
C ALA A 156 -18.97 -3.52 4.36
N VAL A 157 -17.85 -4.08 3.88
CA VAL A 157 -17.72 -4.56 2.50
C VAL A 157 -17.50 -6.06 2.55
N LEU A 158 -18.45 -6.83 2.03
CA LEU A 158 -18.31 -8.27 1.84
C LEU A 158 -17.86 -8.52 0.40
N THR A 159 -16.66 -9.09 0.24
CA THR A 159 -16.10 -9.46 -1.06
C THR A 159 -16.29 -10.96 -1.28
N LEU A 160 -16.94 -11.32 -2.38
CA LEU A 160 -16.98 -12.70 -2.90
C LEU A 160 -16.22 -12.74 -4.22
N ALA A 161 -15.30 -13.67 -4.38
CA ALA A 161 -14.52 -13.82 -5.61
C ALA A 161 -14.50 -15.28 -6.06
N ALA A 162 -14.78 -15.54 -7.34
CA ALA A 162 -14.91 -16.90 -7.87
C ALA A 162 -14.31 -17.05 -9.27
N ASP A 163 -13.81 -18.25 -9.56
CA ASP A 163 -13.43 -18.62 -10.93
C ASP A 163 -14.66 -18.81 -11.83
N GLN A 164 -15.79 -19.23 -11.24
CA GLN A 164 -16.98 -19.63 -11.98
C GLN A 164 -18.16 -18.67 -11.72
N PRO A 165 -18.71 -17.99 -12.75
CA PRO A 165 -19.74 -16.97 -12.56
C PRO A 165 -21.07 -17.57 -12.10
N HIS A 166 -21.38 -18.81 -12.48
CA HIS A 166 -22.61 -19.48 -12.04
C HIS A 166 -22.57 -19.87 -10.55
N VAL A 167 -21.39 -20.27 -10.03
CA VAL A 167 -21.19 -20.54 -8.60
C VAL A 167 -21.35 -19.26 -7.80
N LEU A 168 -20.74 -18.16 -8.26
CA LEU A 168 -20.87 -16.85 -7.64
C LEU A 168 -22.33 -16.40 -7.57
N ARG A 169 -23.07 -16.47 -8.69
CA ARG A 169 -24.49 -16.08 -8.73
C ARG A 169 -25.38 -16.91 -7.81
N ALA A 170 -25.19 -18.23 -7.76
CA ALA A 170 -25.94 -19.09 -6.86
C ALA A 170 -25.67 -18.72 -5.39
N THR A 171 -24.40 -18.56 -5.04
CA THR A 171 -23.97 -18.21 -3.69
C THR A 171 -24.49 -16.83 -3.26
N LEU A 172 -24.51 -15.85 -4.17
CA LEU A 172 -25.10 -14.53 -3.90
C LEU A 172 -26.60 -14.60 -3.58
N GLY A 173 -27.32 -15.57 -4.15
CA GLY A 173 -28.71 -15.84 -3.79
C GLY A 173 -28.86 -16.19 -2.31
N ASP A 174 -28.01 -17.09 -1.80
CA ASP A 174 -28.01 -17.52 -0.40
C ASP A 174 -27.56 -16.39 0.53
N VAL A 175 -26.47 -15.69 0.18
CA VAL A 175 -25.96 -14.55 0.95
C VAL A 175 -27.01 -13.45 1.10
N ARG A 176 -27.75 -13.10 0.04
CA ARG A 176 -28.82 -12.09 0.13
C ARG A 176 -29.93 -12.50 1.11
N GLN A 177 -30.24 -13.80 1.18
CA GLN A 177 -31.21 -14.29 2.17
C GLN A 177 -30.65 -14.24 3.60
N ASP A 178 -29.38 -14.57 3.80
CA ASP A 178 -28.71 -14.44 5.10
C ASP A 178 -28.69 -12.99 5.58
N LEU A 179 -28.35 -12.05 4.70
CA LEU A 179 -28.36 -10.61 5.00
C LEU A 179 -29.76 -10.13 5.39
N ALA A 180 -30.80 -10.52 4.63
CA ALA A 180 -32.18 -10.17 4.94
C ALA A 180 -32.62 -10.73 6.31
N ARG A 181 -32.28 -11.99 6.61
CA ARG A 181 -32.56 -12.61 7.92
C ARG A 181 -31.84 -11.88 9.06
N ALA A 182 -30.64 -11.36 8.81
CA ALA A 182 -29.83 -10.65 9.79
C ALA A 182 -30.18 -9.15 9.93
N LYS A 183 -31.18 -8.64 9.20
CA LYS A 183 -31.49 -7.20 9.09
C LYS A 183 -30.26 -6.37 8.67
N ILE A 184 -29.57 -6.87 7.66
CA ILE A 184 -28.45 -6.19 7.02
C ILE A 184 -28.92 -5.72 5.65
N VAL A 185 -28.85 -4.42 5.42
CA VAL A 185 -29.26 -3.78 4.18
C VAL A 185 -28.08 -3.72 3.23
N THR A 186 -28.28 -4.16 1.99
CA THR A 186 -27.34 -3.92 0.90
C THR A 186 -27.54 -2.51 0.37
N VAL A 187 -26.58 -1.62 0.65
CA VAL A 187 -26.56 -0.22 0.19
C VAL A 187 -26.27 -0.16 -1.30
N TYR A 188 -25.30 -0.96 -1.74
CA TYR A 188 -24.90 -1.03 -3.14
C TYR A 188 -24.28 -2.39 -3.43
N GLU A 189 -24.41 -2.86 -4.67
CA GLU A 189 -23.76 -4.06 -5.16
C GLU A 189 -22.87 -3.71 -6.35
N GLN A 190 -21.59 -4.03 -6.25
CA GLN A 190 -20.64 -3.82 -7.35
C GLN A 190 -20.18 -5.17 -7.91
N GLU A 191 -20.60 -5.46 -9.13
CA GLU A 191 -20.08 -6.57 -9.92
C GLU A 191 -18.76 -6.18 -10.58
N GLY A 192 -17.77 -7.08 -10.55
CA GLY A 192 -16.51 -6.96 -11.26
C GLY A 192 -16.20 -8.24 -12.01
N ALA A 193 -15.65 -8.10 -13.21
CA ALA A 193 -15.20 -9.24 -14.00
C ALA A 193 -13.97 -8.90 -14.83
N THR A 194 -13.06 -9.87 -14.97
CA THR A 194 -12.01 -9.81 -15.99
C THR A 194 -12.65 -9.66 -17.36
N LEU A 195 -12.15 -8.73 -18.18
CA LEU A 195 -12.65 -8.57 -19.55
C LEU A 195 -12.40 -9.83 -20.39
N GLU A 196 -13.31 -10.13 -21.31
CA GLU A 196 -13.25 -11.36 -22.10
C GLU A 196 -12.34 -11.24 -23.34
N GLY A 197 -11.98 -12.41 -23.89
CA GLY A 197 -11.24 -12.54 -25.15
C GLY A 197 -9.90 -11.80 -25.15
N PRO A 198 -9.56 -11.01 -26.20
CA PRO A 198 -8.27 -10.33 -26.33
C PRO A 198 -8.07 -9.20 -25.30
N ARG A 199 -9.10 -8.88 -24.51
CA ARG A 199 -9.02 -7.88 -23.42
C ARG A 199 -8.72 -8.50 -22.06
N ARG A 200 -8.57 -9.83 -21.95
CA ARG A 200 -8.25 -10.51 -20.68
C ARG A 200 -7.00 -9.94 -20.03
N GLY A 201 -7.14 -9.55 -18.76
CA GLY A 201 -6.08 -8.92 -17.96
C GLY A 201 -5.72 -7.49 -18.38
N ARG A 202 -6.61 -6.80 -19.11
CA ARG A 202 -6.51 -5.37 -19.45
C ARG A 202 -7.65 -4.59 -18.79
N GLU A 203 -7.42 -3.31 -18.52
CA GLU A 203 -8.47 -2.37 -18.14
C GLU A 203 -9.19 -1.78 -19.38
N HIS A 204 -10.17 -0.89 -19.18
CA HIS A 204 -11.08 -0.47 -20.26
C HIS A 204 -10.46 0.45 -21.31
N PHE A 205 -9.43 1.25 -20.98
CA PHE A 205 -8.65 1.97 -22.00
C PHE A 205 -7.84 1.00 -22.87
N GLY A 206 -7.59 -0.22 -22.38
CA GLY A 206 -7.05 -1.34 -23.11
C GLY A 206 -5.61 -1.69 -22.74
N PHE A 207 -5.11 -1.22 -21.59
CA PHE A 207 -3.76 -1.48 -21.10
C PHE A 207 -3.73 -2.69 -20.17
N LYS A 208 -2.67 -3.49 -20.27
CA LYS A 208 -2.39 -4.57 -19.31
C LYS A 208 -2.26 -3.98 -17.91
N ASP A 209 -3.09 -4.47 -16.99
CA ASP A 209 -3.03 -4.10 -15.57
C ASP A 209 -2.45 -5.26 -14.74
N GLY A 210 -2.05 -4.98 -13.49
CA GLY A 210 -1.50 -5.95 -12.56
C GLY A 210 -0.06 -6.38 -12.87
N VAL A 211 0.68 -5.63 -13.69
CA VAL A 211 2.06 -5.96 -14.08
C VAL A 211 3.07 -5.67 -12.96
N SER A 212 2.87 -4.58 -12.22
CA SER A 212 3.78 -4.12 -11.16
C SER A 212 3.04 -4.13 -9.82
N GLU A 213 3.18 -5.23 -9.10
CA GLU A 213 2.80 -5.36 -7.68
C GLU A 213 4.08 -5.51 -6.87
N PRO A 214 4.16 -5.02 -5.63
CA PRO A 214 5.27 -5.35 -4.74
C PRO A 214 5.18 -6.82 -4.32
N ALA A 215 6.33 -7.49 -4.22
CA ALA A 215 6.42 -8.78 -3.56
C ALA A 215 6.61 -8.57 -2.05
N VAL A 216 6.28 -9.58 -1.25
CA VAL A 216 6.26 -9.51 0.21
C VAL A 216 7.28 -10.47 0.80
N LYS A 217 8.21 -9.96 1.63
CA LYS A 217 9.15 -10.82 2.37
C LYS A 217 8.39 -11.83 3.22
N TYR A 218 8.95 -13.04 3.31
CA TYR A 218 8.36 -14.18 4.04
C TYR A 218 7.06 -14.75 3.45
N LEU A 219 6.62 -14.25 2.29
CA LEU A 219 5.56 -14.84 1.48
C LEU A 219 6.10 -15.26 0.12
N ASP A 220 6.82 -14.37 -0.54
CA ASP A 220 7.39 -14.54 -1.86
C ASP A 220 8.88 -14.92 -1.75
N GLU A 221 9.35 -15.76 -2.67
CA GLU A 221 10.72 -16.25 -2.65
C GLU A 221 11.68 -15.19 -3.17
N PRO A 222 12.80 -14.91 -2.47
CA PRO A 222 13.87 -14.09 -3.05
C PRO A 222 14.54 -14.80 -4.21
N ASP A 223 15.04 -14.01 -5.16
CA ASP A 223 15.88 -14.52 -6.24
C ASP A 223 17.09 -15.27 -5.66
N PRO A 224 17.41 -16.49 -6.16
CA PRO A 224 18.51 -17.28 -5.64
C PRO A 224 19.89 -16.66 -5.91
N ASP A 225 20.01 -15.72 -6.86
CA ASP A 225 21.22 -14.95 -7.10
C ASP A 225 21.40 -13.90 -5.97
N PRO A 226 22.48 -13.98 -5.15
CA PRO A 226 22.68 -13.07 -4.01
C PRO A 226 22.65 -11.58 -4.38
N GLU A 227 23.11 -11.22 -5.58
CA GLU A 227 23.12 -9.83 -6.07
C GLU A 227 21.71 -9.32 -6.41
N LYS A 228 20.75 -10.22 -6.56
CA LYS A 228 19.34 -9.94 -6.92
C LYS A 228 18.36 -10.36 -5.84
N SER A 229 18.82 -10.81 -4.69
CA SER A 229 18.01 -11.30 -3.55
C SER A 229 16.98 -10.29 -3.02
N GLN A 230 17.10 -9.00 -3.38
CA GLN A 230 16.09 -7.97 -3.12
C GLN A 230 14.83 -8.09 -4.00
N TYR A 231 14.87 -8.86 -5.07
CA TYR A 231 13.77 -9.11 -5.99
C TYR A 231 13.14 -10.48 -5.75
N GLU A 232 11.88 -10.61 -6.16
CA GLU A 232 11.19 -11.89 -6.22
C GLU A 232 11.80 -12.80 -7.29
N LYS A 233 11.95 -14.08 -6.94
CA LYS A 233 12.44 -15.15 -7.81
C LYS A 233 11.63 -15.23 -9.10
N GLY A 234 12.32 -15.11 -10.22
CA GLY A 234 11.70 -15.18 -11.56
C GLY A 234 10.96 -13.90 -11.98
N HIS A 235 10.96 -12.86 -11.13
CA HIS A 235 10.31 -11.58 -11.40
C HIS A 235 11.27 -10.38 -11.21
N PRO A 236 12.26 -10.19 -12.11
CA PRO A 236 13.21 -9.11 -12.00
C PRO A 236 12.55 -7.72 -11.95
N GLY A 237 12.97 -6.89 -11.00
CA GLY A 237 12.41 -5.55 -10.78
C GLY A 237 11.17 -5.50 -9.88
N THR A 238 10.68 -6.66 -9.43
CA THR A 238 9.66 -6.75 -8.37
C THR A 238 10.35 -6.85 -7.03
N ILE A 239 10.43 -5.74 -6.29
CA ILE A 239 11.12 -5.65 -5.00
C ILE A 239 10.33 -6.37 -3.90
N LEU A 240 11.06 -7.10 -3.04
CA LEU A 240 10.55 -7.66 -1.79
C LEU A 240 10.46 -6.59 -0.70
N VAL A 241 9.24 -6.27 -0.31
CA VAL A 241 8.90 -5.26 0.70
C VAL A 241 8.61 -5.94 2.04
N ASN A 242 8.97 -5.29 3.14
CA ASN A 242 8.63 -5.77 4.47
C ASN A 242 7.09 -5.82 4.66
N PRO A 243 6.52 -6.92 5.22
CA PRO A 243 5.07 -7.14 5.26
C PRO A 243 4.30 -6.12 6.09
N GLY A 244 4.96 -5.42 7.03
CA GLY A 244 4.40 -4.36 7.86
C GLY A 244 4.00 -3.10 7.10
N GLU A 245 4.36 -2.97 5.83
CA GLU A 245 3.78 -1.94 4.97
C GLU A 245 2.36 -2.32 4.48
N PHE A 246 1.98 -3.60 4.55
CA PHE A 246 0.66 -4.06 4.12
C PHE A 246 -0.22 -4.54 5.28
N VAL A 247 0.39 -5.04 6.36
CA VAL A 247 -0.30 -5.62 7.52
C VAL A 247 0.17 -4.95 8.81
N VAL A 248 -0.77 -4.44 9.59
CA VAL A 248 -0.49 -3.76 10.85
C VAL A 248 0.09 -4.74 11.88
N GLY A 249 1.19 -4.34 12.53
CA GLY A 249 1.87 -5.11 13.58
C GLY A 249 3.04 -5.98 13.10
N LEU A 250 3.23 -6.12 11.78
CA LEU A 250 4.40 -6.80 11.21
C LEU A 250 5.59 -5.85 10.98
N GLU A 251 6.76 -6.42 10.69
CA GLU A 251 8.01 -5.68 10.45
C GLU A 251 7.84 -4.67 9.31
N ARG A 252 8.20 -3.40 9.55
CA ARG A 252 8.10 -2.29 8.59
C ARG A 252 9.43 -1.95 7.94
N GLU A 253 9.41 -1.19 6.86
CA GLU A 253 10.62 -0.64 6.23
C GLU A 253 11.27 0.43 7.11
N ARG A 254 10.44 1.21 7.82
CA ARG A 254 10.91 2.22 8.77
C ARG A 254 10.66 1.73 10.19
N PRO A 255 11.68 1.77 11.07
CA PRO A 255 11.63 1.21 12.43
C PRO A 255 10.74 2.01 13.41
N HIS A 256 9.94 2.96 12.93
CA HIS A 256 9.12 3.79 13.82
C HIS A 256 7.78 3.09 14.07
N PRO A 257 7.53 2.60 15.29
CA PRO A 257 6.22 2.07 15.63
C PRO A 257 5.18 3.19 15.51
N LEU A 258 4.02 2.85 14.97
CA LEU A 258 2.83 3.70 15.09
C LEU A 258 1.93 3.07 16.16
N PRO A 259 1.38 3.87 17.08
CA PRO A 259 0.41 3.35 18.04
C PRO A 259 -0.85 2.94 17.27
N TYR A 260 -1.23 1.67 17.40
CA TYR A 260 -2.43 1.08 16.81
C TYR A 260 -3.23 0.37 17.91
N PRO A 261 -4.57 0.36 17.83
CA PRO A 261 -5.33 -0.39 18.80
C PRO A 261 -5.06 -1.89 18.65
N GLU A 262 -5.17 -2.65 19.74
CA GLU A 262 -4.83 -4.09 19.75
C GLU A 262 -5.55 -4.88 18.65
N TRP A 263 -6.81 -4.55 18.40
CA TRP A 263 -7.65 -5.18 17.37
C TRP A 263 -7.15 -4.97 15.93
N ALA A 264 -6.26 -4.01 15.68
CA ALA A 264 -5.71 -3.79 14.34
C ALA A 264 -4.58 -4.78 13.99
N HIS A 265 -4.05 -5.54 14.94
CA HIS A 265 -2.96 -6.49 14.68
C HIS A 265 -3.37 -7.55 13.65
N ASN A 266 -2.46 -7.88 12.72
CA ASN A 266 -2.69 -8.78 11.58
C ASN A 266 -3.83 -8.34 10.64
N GLY A 267 -4.28 -7.09 10.76
CA GLY A 267 -5.24 -6.49 9.84
C GLY A 267 -4.60 -5.55 8.83
N SER A 268 -5.42 -5.04 7.90
CA SER A 268 -4.98 -4.11 6.86
C SER A 268 -6.06 -3.09 6.57
N PHE A 269 -5.69 -1.85 6.25
CA PHE A 269 -6.65 -0.90 5.71
C PHE A 269 -6.95 -1.27 4.26
N GLN A 270 -8.22 -1.22 3.88
CA GLN A 270 -8.69 -1.39 2.52
C GLN A 270 -9.24 -0.06 2.00
N VAL A 271 -8.84 0.29 0.79
CA VAL A 271 -9.49 1.34 0.00
C VAL A 271 -10.26 0.69 -1.12
N VAL A 272 -11.53 1.06 -1.27
CA VAL A 272 -12.34 0.69 -2.43
C VAL A 272 -12.77 1.98 -3.12
N ARG A 273 -12.53 2.09 -4.43
CA ARG A 273 -12.99 3.21 -5.26
C ARG A 273 -13.64 2.68 -6.53
N ARG A 274 -14.84 3.14 -6.82
CA ARG A 274 -15.49 2.89 -8.11
C ARG A 274 -15.13 4.02 -9.07
N LEU A 275 -14.28 3.71 -10.04
CA LEU A 275 -13.72 4.65 -10.99
C LEU A 275 -14.36 4.42 -12.37
N ALA A 276 -15.27 5.29 -12.79
CA ALA A 276 -15.84 5.25 -14.13
C ALA A 276 -14.84 5.76 -15.17
N GLN A 277 -14.78 5.11 -16.32
CA GLN A 277 -13.79 5.40 -17.38
C GLN A 277 -14.50 5.83 -18.68
N ASP A 278 -14.22 7.05 -19.13
CA ASP A 278 -14.64 7.56 -20.44
C ASP A 278 -13.67 7.08 -21.53
N VAL A 279 -13.84 5.84 -21.96
CA VAL A 279 -12.99 5.20 -22.98
C VAL A 279 -12.96 5.97 -24.31
N PRO A 280 -14.09 6.32 -24.94
CA PRO A 280 -14.05 7.06 -26.20
C PRO A 280 -13.44 8.46 -26.02
N GLY A 281 -13.80 9.18 -24.94
CA GLY A 281 -13.25 10.50 -24.65
C GLY A 281 -11.74 10.47 -24.44
N TRP A 282 -11.22 9.47 -23.74
CA TRP A 282 -9.78 9.32 -23.50
C TRP A 282 -9.00 9.14 -24.80
N TRP A 283 -9.42 8.21 -25.66
CA TRP A 283 -8.76 7.96 -26.95
C TRP A 283 -8.84 9.17 -27.89
N ALA A 284 -9.97 9.87 -27.91
CA ALA A 284 -10.12 11.12 -28.66
C ALA A 284 -9.18 12.21 -28.10
N GLY A 285 -9.13 12.38 -26.77
CA GLY A 285 -8.26 13.34 -26.09
C GLY A 285 -6.79 13.12 -26.40
N VAL A 286 -6.32 11.87 -26.33
CA VAL A 286 -4.93 11.51 -26.70
C VAL A 286 -4.67 11.80 -28.18
N ALA A 287 -5.61 11.50 -29.08
CA ALA A 287 -5.45 11.78 -30.51
C ALA A 287 -5.33 13.29 -30.80
N GLU A 288 -6.09 14.13 -30.09
CA GLU A 288 -5.96 15.59 -30.20
C GLU A 288 -4.59 16.07 -29.70
N GLN A 289 -4.10 15.58 -28.55
CA GLN A 289 -2.79 15.97 -28.03
C GLN A 289 -1.64 15.51 -28.95
N LEU A 290 -1.80 14.40 -29.67
CA LEU A 290 -0.82 13.99 -30.68
C LEU A 290 -0.72 14.98 -31.84
N LYS A 291 -1.83 15.60 -32.27
CA LYS A 291 -1.81 16.64 -33.31
C LYS A 291 -0.97 17.83 -32.85
N VAL A 292 -1.18 18.29 -31.61
CA VAL A 292 -0.39 19.37 -31.00
C VAL A 292 1.11 19.05 -31.03
N LEU A 293 1.51 17.83 -30.63
CA LEU A 293 2.92 17.42 -30.69
C LEU A 293 3.47 17.37 -32.12
N LYS A 294 2.68 16.93 -33.10
CA LYS A 294 3.12 16.87 -34.51
C LYS A 294 3.29 18.27 -35.11
N GLU A 295 2.36 19.19 -34.84
CA GLU A 295 2.44 20.58 -35.26
C GLU A 295 3.67 21.28 -34.67
N ALA A 296 3.95 21.03 -33.39
CA ALA A 296 5.14 21.54 -32.70
C ALA A 296 6.45 20.81 -33.09
N LYS A 297 6.38 19.78 -33.95
CA LYS A 297 7.51 18.90 -34.31
C LYS A 297 8.20 18.30 -33.06
N ALA A 298 7.41 17.93 -32.06
CA ALA A 298 7.84 17.34 -30.79
C ALA A 298 7.58 15.83 -30.70
N ALA A 299 6.88 15.26 -31.69
CA ALA A 299 6.71 13.81 -31.86
C ALA A 299 7.34 13.32 -33.17
N PRO A 300 7.80 12.05 -33.23
CA PRO A 300 8.23 11.44 -34.49
C PRO A 300 7.13 11.48 -35.57
N PRO A 301 7.46 11.65 -36.86
CA PRO A 301 6.46 11.70 -37.94
C PRO A 301 5.52 10.49 -37.96
N GLN A 302 6.07 9.31 -37.66
CA GLN A 302 5.36 8.03 -37.58
C GLN A 302 4.60 7.79 -36.28
N ALA A 303 4.65 8.73 -35.32
CA ALA A 303 3.95 8.57 -34.04
C ALA A 303 2.44 8.42 -34.27
N THR A 304 1.87 7.43 -33.61
CA THR A 304 0.43 7.11 -33.63
C THR A 304 -0.23 7.50 -32.31
N THR A 305 -1.55 7.46 -32.24
CA THR A 305 -2.27 7.68 -30.97
C THR A 305 -1.81 6.69 -29.91
N GLU A 306 -1.58 5.42 -30.29
CA GLU A 306 -1.03 4.38 -29.43
C GLU A 306 0.34 4.75 -28.84
N TRP A 307 1.22 5.40 -29.63
CA TRP A 307 2.55 5.82 -29.18
C TRP A 307 2.49 6.89 -28.07
N LEU A 308 1.54 7.82 -28.16
CA LEU A 308 1.33 8.83 -27.11
C LEU A 308 0.60 8.22 -25.91
N ALA A 309 -0.42 7.39 -26.17
CA ALA A 309 -1.18 6.66 -25.16
C ALA A 309 -0.25 5.83 -24.25
N ALA A 310 0.72 5.12 -24.84
CA ALA A 310 1.71 4.36 -24.11
C ALA A 310 2.59 5.22 -23.19
N ARG A 311 2.90 6.46 -23.59
CA ARG A 311 3.65 7.41 -22.77
C ARG A 311 2.82 8.08 -21.69
N VAL A 312 1.53 8.30 -21.94
CA VAL A 312 0.58 8.76 -20.93
C VAL A 312 0.49 7.77 -19.78
N VAL A 313 0.46 6.47 -20.08
CA VAL A 313 0.40 5.41 -19.07
C VAL A 313 1.79 5.06 -18.51
N GLY A 314 2.82 5.03 -19.36
CA GLY A 314 4.18 4.54 -19.07
C GLY A 314 4.48 3.13 -19.59
N ARG A 315 3.48 2.45 -20.18
CA ARG A 315 3.55 1.13 -20.81
C ARG A 315 2.69 1.10 -22.06
N TRP A 316 3.08 0.30 -23.03
CA TRP A 316 2.22 -0.08 -24.15
C TRP A 316 1.05 -0.95 -23.68
N ARG A 317 0.02 -1.09 -24.51
CA ARG A 317 -1.17 -1.88 -24.15
C ARG A 317 -0.88 -3.35 -23.86
N SER A 318 0.17 -3.92 -24.45
CA SER A 318 0.64 -5.27 -24.14
C SER A 318 1.13 -5.43 -22.69
N GLY A 319 1.58 -4.33 -22.06
CA GLY A 319 2.34 -4.33 -20.80
C GLY A 319 3.83 -4.00 -20.99
N THR A 320 4.37 -3.97 -22.21
CA THR A 320 5.77 -3.60 -22.46
C THR A 320 6.10 -2.19 -21.95
N PRO A 321 7.19 -1.99 -21.17
CA PRO A 321 7.56 -0.69 -20.63
C PRO A 321 8.11 0.25 -21.71
N VAL A 322 7.60 1.48 -21.76
CA VAL A 322 8.13 2.53 -22.66
C VAL A 322 9.61 2.80 -22.38
N ALA A 323 10.03 2.73 -21.11
CA ALA A 323 11.42 2.90 -20.70
C ALA A 323 12.41 1.93 -21.38
N LYS A 324 11.97 0.74 -21.83
CA LYS A 324 12.84 -0.21 -22.55
C LYS A 324 12.56 -0.27 -24.05
N CYS A 325 11.30 -0.12 -24.43
CA CYS A 325 10.87 -0.24 -25.81
C CYS A 325 10.17 1.07 -26.24
N PRO A 326 10.88 2.19 -26.38
CA PRO A 326 10.26 3.49 -26.60
C PRO A 326 9.64 3.65 -27.99
N HIS A 327 10.03 2.82 -28.96
CA HIS A 327 9.66 2.97 -30.36
C HIS A 327 8.58 1.99 -30.84
N ALA A 328 8.36 0.88 -30.14
CA ALA A 328 7.41 -0.15 -30.57
C ALA A 328 6.88 -0.96 -29.38
N ASP A 329 5.64 -1.43 -29.52
CA ASP A 329 5.06 -2.44 -28.64
C ASP A 329 5.70 -3.80 -28.97
N MET A 330 6.20 -4.51 -27.95
CA MET A 330 6.89 -5.79 -28.09
C MET A 330 6.05 -6.91 -27.49
N SER A 331 6.33 -8.16 -27.86
CA SER A 331 5.63 -9.31 -27.25
C SER A 331 5.95 -9.40 -25.75
N TYR A 332 4.94 -9.12 -24.92
CA TYR A 332 5.00 -9.30 -23.47
C TYR A 332 5.00 -10.80 -23.11
N ASN A 333 5.99 -11.24 -22.33
CA ASN A 333 5.99 -12.57 -21.72
C ASN A 333 5.68 -12.46 -20.22
N ALA A 334 4.54 -13.01 -19.79
CA ALA A 334 4.11 -12.95 -18.39
C ALA A 334 4.96 -13.82 -17.44
N GLU A 335 5.66 -14.84 -17.94
CA GLU A 335 6.26 -15.90 -17.11
C GLU A 335 7.77 -15.70 -16.85
N SER A 336 8.42 -14.74 -17.50
CA SER A 336 9.86 -14.51 -17.33
C SER A 336 10.36 -13.11 -17.76
N SER A 337 9.47 -12.12 -17.90
CA SER A 337 9.91 -10.87 -18.51
C SER A 337 10.70 -9.97 -17.56
N ASN A 338 11.84 -9.51 -18.06
CA ASN A 338 12.54 -8.34 -17.57
C ASN A 338 11.72 -7.03 -17.70
N ASP A 339 10.44 -7.09 -18.06
CA ASP A 339 9.58 -5.94 -18.39
C ASP A 339 9.20 -5.10 -17.16
N ASN A 340 9.41 -5.64 -15.95
CA ASN A 340 9.28 -4.89 -14.70
C ASN A 340 10.63 -4.39 -14.15
N LEU A 341 11.77 -4.78 -14.74
CA LEU A 341 13.10 -4.28 -14.35
C LEU A 341 13.38 -2.90 -14.96
N ILE A 342 12.64 -1.88 -14.51
CA ILE A 342 12.78 -0.48 -14.90
C ILE A 342 13.16 0.36 -13.67
N SER A 343 13.97 1.40 -13.87
CA SER A 343 14.48 2.26 -12.78
C SER A 343 14.15 3.75 -12.97
N PHE A 344 14.01 4.21 -14.21
CA PHE A 344 13.91 5.63 -14.62
C PHE A 344 15.14 6.49 -14.29
N ARG A 345 16.20 5.90 -13.74
CA ARG A 345 17.43 6.61 -13.36
C ARG A 345 18.20 7.14 -14.57
N ASP A 346 18.06 6.46 -15.69
CA ASP A 346 18.63 6.78 -17.00
C ASP A 346 17.80 7.80 -17.80
N ASP A 347 16.61 8.18 -17.32
CA ASP A 347 15.72 9.17 -17.94
C ASP A 347 15.26 10.23 -16.92
N PRO A 348 16.18 10.97 -16.27
CA PRO A 348 15.86 11.87 -15.16
C PRO A 348 14.96 13.03 -15.57
N ASP A 349 15.05 13.47 -16.82
CA ASP A 349 14.24 14.56 -17.37
C ASP A 349 12.90 14.06 -17.94
N GLY A 350 12.69 12.75 -18.10
CA GLY A 350 11.45 12.20 -18.64
C GLY A 350 11.26 12.40 -20.14
N THR A 351 12.36 12.40 -20.89
CA THR A 351 12.34 12.50 -22.36
C THR A 351 11.83 11.23 -23.03
N THR A 352 12.00 10.07 -22.37
CA THR A 352 11.54 8.78 -22.87
C THR A 352 10.20 8.40 -22.26
N THR A 353 10.16 8.33 -20.93
CA THR A 353 8.95 8.11 -20.14
C THR A 353 8.63 9.41 -19.40
N PRO A 354 7.63 10.19 -19.86
CA PRO A 354 7.31 11.48 -19.26
C PRO A 354 7.18 11.44 -17.74
N LEU A 355 7.62 12.50 -17.07
CA LEU A 355 7.60 12.56 -15.60
C LEU A 355 6.19 12.45 -15.02
N TRP A 356 5.19 12.91 -15.77
CA TRP A 356 3.76 12.85 -15.45
C TRP A 356 3.08 11.55 -15.92
N SER A 357 3.82 10.58 -16.48
CA SER A 357 3.26 9.27 -16.85
C SER A 357 2.67 8.57 -15.64
N HIS A 358 1.49 7.96 -15.77
CA HIS A 358 0.77 7.34 -14.65
C HIS A 358 1.63 6.38 -13.82
N LEU A 359 2.33 5.45 -14.46
CA LEU A 359 3.20 4.47 -13.79
C LEU A 359 4.41 5.09 -13.08
N ARG A 360 4.97 6.16 -13.65
CA ARG A 360 6.12 6.86 -13.09
C ARG A 360 5.70 7.78 -11.94
N ASN A 361 4.50 8.35 -12.03
CA ASN A 361 3.93 9.20 -11.00
C ASN A 361 3.55 8.37 -9.76
N THR A 362 2.90 7.24 -9.97
CA THR A 362 2.49 6.32 -8.89
C THR A 362 3.64 5.47 -8.32
N ASN A 363 4.74 5.31 -9.06
CA ASN A 363 5.97 4.68 -8.60
C ASN A 363 7.21 5.30 -9.30
N PRO A 364 7.88 6.28 -8.69
CA PRO A 364 9.01 6.98 -9.31
C PRO A 364 10.30 6.15 -9.36
N ARG A 365 10.37 5.02 -8.64
CA ARG A 365 11.52 4.12 -8.56
C ARG A 365 12.83 4.84 -8.22
N ASP A 366 13.92 4.44 -8.87
CA ASP A 366 15.24 5.06 -8.73
C ASP A 366 15.34 6.40 -9.47
N GLY A 367 14.30 6.81 -10.22
CA GLY A 367 14.28 8.04 -11.00
C GLY A 367 13.97 9.29 -10.19
N PHE A 368 13.94 9.20 -8.86
CA PHE A 368 13.64 10.33 -7.99
C PHE A 368 14.93 11.04 -7.52
N PRO A 369 15.16 12.31 -7.90
CA PRO A 369 16.40 13.02 -7.57
C PRO A 369 16.52 13.33 -6.07
N ASP A 370 17.75 13.25 -5.55
CA ASP A 370 18.08 13.64 -4.18
C ASP A 370 18.16 15.17 -4.08
N ARG A 371 17.21 15.76 -3.36
CA ARG A 371 17.12 17.20 -3.14
C ARG A 371 18.36 17.81 -2.48
N LYS A 372 19.06 17.06 -1.63
CA LYS A 372 20.23 17.58 -0.89
C LYS A 372 21.53 17.43 -1.67
N ASN A 373 21.53 16.54 -2.67
CA ASN A 373 22.72 16.18 -3.43
C ASN A 373 22.39 16.19 -4.93
N PRO A 374 22.47 17.36 -5.59
CA PRO A 374 22.24 17.45 -7.04
C PRO A 374 23.04 16.40 -7.81
N GLY A 375 22.40 15.71 -8.75
CA GLY A 375 23.00 14.61 -9.53
C GLY A 375 23.00 13.23 -8.84
N LYS A 376 22.55 13.13 -7.58
CA LYS A 376 22.27 11.84 -6.93
C LYS A 376 20.78 11.52 -6.99
N PHE A 377 20.45 10.24 -6.91
CA PHE A 377 19.08 9.72 -6.93
C PHE A 377 18.84 8.86 -5.69
N HIS A 378 17.60 8.84 -5.22
CA HIS A 378 17.20 7.93 -4.15
C HIS A 378 16.99 6.52 -4.72
N PRO A 379 17.49 5.47 -4.04
CA PRO A 379 17.18 4.11 -4.45
C PRO A 379 15.69 3.83 -4.26
N ASP A 380 15.12 2.96 -5.08
CA ASP A 380 13.70 2.60 -5.05
C ASP A 380 13.25 2.11 -3.67
N THR A 381 14.12 1.40 -2.96
CA THR A 381 13.90 0.92 -1.58
C THR A 381 13.53 2.05 -0.61
N LYS A 382 13.95 3.29 -0.87
CA LYS A 382 13.56 4.47 -0.07
C LYS A 382 12.06 4.76 -0.11
N PHE A 383 11.36 4.26 -1.13
CA PHE A 383 9.92 4.44 -1.33
C PHE A 383 9.10 3.19 -1.00
N ASN A 384 9.71 2.12 -0.49
CA ASN A 384 8.99 0.90 -0.11
C ASN A 384 7.84 1.17 0.89
N HIS A 385 8.03 2.13 1.81
CA HIS A 385 6.99 2.57 2.76
C HIS A 385 5.81 3.34 2.12
N ARG A 386 5.80 3.50 0.80
CA ARG A 386 4.69 4.09 0.01
C ARG A 386 3.92 3.04 -0.78
N ARG A 387 4.41 1.80 -0.86
CA ARG A 387 3.84 0.73 -1.70
C ARG A 387 2.43 0.36 -1.26
N ILE A 388 1.59 -0.11 -2.18
CA ILE A 388 0.25 -0.63 -1.90
C ILE A 388 0.09 -1.96 -2.64
N MET A 389 -0.73 -2.87 -2.12
CA MET A 389 -1.17 -4.06 -2.87
C MET A 389 -2.45 -3.72 -3.61
N ARG A 390 -2.52 -3.85 -4.94
CA ARG A 390 -3.76 -3.61 -5.69
C ARG A 390 -4.48 -4.93 -5.99
N ARG A 391 -5.80 -4.92 -5.84
CA ARG A 391 -6.72 -6.03 -6.16
C ARG A 391 -7.91 -5.54 -6.98
N GLY A 392 -7.65 -4.54 -7.84
CA GLY A 392 -8.69 -3.96 -8.67
C GLY A 392 -9.23 -4.93 -9.71
N ILE A 393 -10.47 -4.71 -10.14
CA ILE A 393 -11.13 -5.51 -11.18
C ILE A 393 -11.99 -4.61 -12.08
N PRO A 394 -11.99 -4.81 -13.40
CA PRO A 394 -12.89 -4.07 -14.29
C PRO A 394 -14.36 -4.34 -13.98
N TYR A 395 -15.24 -3.39 -14.31
CA TYR A 395 -16.69 -3.58 -14.34
C TYR A 395 -17.29 -3.03 -15.63
N GLY A 396 -18.45 -3.56 -16.00
CA GLY A 396 -19.15 -3.15 -17.21
C GLY A 396 -18.55 -3.75 -18.50
N LEU A 397 -19.32 -3.66 -19.58
CA LEU A 397 -18.94 -4.23 -20.87
C LEU A 397 -17.90 -3.36 -21.60
N PRO A 398 -16.99 -3.98 -22.38
CA PRO A 398 -16.09 -3.25 -23.26
C PRO A 398 -16.84 -2.29 -24.18
N PHE A 399 -16.30 -1.09 -24.38
CA PHE A 399 -16.87 -0.13 -25.32
C PHE A 399 -16.96 -0.70 -26.75
N ASP A 400 -18.15 -0.59 -27.32
CA ASP A 400 -18.47 -0.91 -28.71
C ASP A 400 -19.29 0.25 -29.32
N PRO A 401 -18.73 1.00 -30.29
CA PRO A 401 -19.41 2.14 -30.90
C PRO A 401 -20.65 1.74 -31.72
N ALA A 402 -20.79 0.47 -32.11
CA ALA A 402 -21.93 -0.03 -32.88
C ALA A 402 -23.06 -0.57 -32.00
N ALA A 403 -22.84 -0.67 -30.69
CA ALA A 403 -23.77 -1.32 -29.79
C ALA A 403 -24.70 -0.34 -29.05
N SER A 404 -25.78 -0.88 -28.48
CA SER A 404 -26.80 -0.13 -27.73
C SER A 404 -26.29 0.36 -26.37
N ALA A 405 -27.17 0.98 -25.56
CA ALA A 405 -26.83 1.67 -24.31
C ALA A 405 -25.94 0.90 -23.31
N LEU A 406 -25.97 -0.43 -23.27
CA LEU A 406 -25.19 -1.24 -22.29
C LEU A 406 -23.68 -1.23 -22.55
N ASN A 407 -23.24 -1.16 -23.80
CA ASN A 407 -21.83 -1.13 -24.21
C ASN A 407 -21.48 -0.02 -25.21
N GLY A 408 -22.46 0.80 -25.60
CA GLY A 408 -22.29 2.06 -26.34
C GLY A 408 -21.73 3.19 -25.49
N PRO A 409 -21.71 4.44 -25.98
CA PRO A 409 -21.04 5.57 -25.32
C PRO A 409 -21.42 5.76 -23.85
N ASP A 410 -22.72 5.70 -23.53
CA ASP A 410 -23.25 5.96 -22.18
C ASP A 410 -23.25 4.74 -21.25
N GLY A 411 -22.77 3.58 -21.71
CA GLY A 411 -22.75 2.36 -20.90
C GLY A 411 -21.80 2.48 -19.69
N PRO A 412 -22.22 2.09 -18.47
CA PRO A 412 -21.38 2.19 -17.28
C PRO A 412 -20.22 1.20 -17.38
N ARG A 413 -18.98 1.71 -17.29
CA ARG A 413 -17.76 0.91 -17.31
C ARG A 413 -16.65 1.58 -16.53
N GLY A 414 -15.73 0.78 -16.05
CA GLY A 414 -14.50 1.28 -15.46
C GLY A 414 -13.81 0.28 -14.58
N LEU A 415 -13.16 0.75 -13.53
CA LEU A 415 -12.38 -0.04 -12.59
C LEU A 415 -12.96 0.06 -11.19
N VAL A 416 -13.16 -1.09 -10.55
CA VAL A 416 -13.29 -1.16 -9.09
C VAL A 416 -11.87 -1.23 -8.56
N PHE A 417 -11.30 -0.09 -8.18
CA PHE A 417 -9.98 -0.03 -7.59
C PHE A 417 -10.08 -0.50 -6.13
N VAL A 418 -9.29 -1.51 -5.79
CA VAL A 418 -9.13 -2.00 -4.42
C VAL A 418 -7.66 -2.01 -4.09
N CYS A 419 -7.27 -1.48 -2.93
CA CYS A 419 -5.91 -1.62 -2.44
C CYS A 419 -5.79 -1.81 -0.92
N TYR A 420 -4.71 -2.48 -0.51
CA TYR A 420 -4.40 -2.81 0.87
C TYR A 420 -3.07 -2.20 1.32
N GLN A 421 -3.05 -1.72 2.56
CA GLN A 421 -1.91 -1.05 3.19
C GLN A 421 -2.03 -1.03 4.73
N ALA A 422 -0.90 -0.89 5.43
CA ALA A 422 -0.89 -0.68 6.87
C ALA A 422 -1.08 0.80 7.29
N ASP A 423 -0.88 1.75 6.37
CA ASP A 423 -0.95 3.19 6.64
C ASP A 423 -1.63 3.96 5.48
N LEU A 424 -2.95 4.19 5.59
CA LEU A 424 -3.74 4.93 4.59
C LEU A 424 -3.11 6.28 4.22
N TYR A 425 -2.69 7.04 5.23
CA TYR A 425 -2.23 8.41 5.08
C TYR A 425 -0.88 8.50 4.38
N ARG A 426 0.02 7.55 4.67
CA ARG A 426 1.38 7.52 4.09
C ARG A 426 1.47 6.74 2.78
N GLN A 427 0.48 5.94 2.43
CA GLN A 427 0.49 5.10 1.23
C GLN A 427 -0.56 5.60 0.23
N PHE A 428 -1.79 5.08 0.24
CA PHE A 428 -2.82 5.46 -0.73
C PHE A 428 -3.03 6.98 -0.84
N GLU A 429 -3.28 7.66 0.28
CA GLU A 429 -3.53 9.12 0.25
C GLU A 429 -2.30 9.90 -0.19
N PHE A 430 -1.11 9.44 0.19
CA PHE A 430 0.14 10.08 -0.22
C PHE A 430 0.35 9.97 -1.73
N ILE A 431 0.14 8.78 -2.32
CA ILE A 431 0.22 8.58 -3.77
C ILE A 431 -0.78 9.50 -4.48
N GLN A 432 -2.03 9.54 -4.03
CA GLN A 432 -3.05 10.38 -4.66
C GLN A 432 -2.73 11.87 -4.51
N ARG A 433 -2.53 12.35 -3.29
CA ARG A 433 -2.35 13.78 -2.98
C ARG A 433 -1.01 14.34 -3.43
N ASN A 434 0.07 13.66 -3.05
CA ASN A 434 1.42 14.21 -3.12
C ASN A 434 2.17 13.83 -4.40
N TRP A 435 1.66 12.84 -5.14
CA TRP A 435 2.22 12.43 -6.43
C TRP A 435 1.24 12.73 -7.56
N MET A 436 0.11 12.01 -7.62
CA MET A 436 -0.81 12.09 -8.75
C MET A 436 -1.46 13.47 -8.92
N ASN A 437 -1.92 14.09 -7.83
CA ASN A 437 -2.58 15.39 -7.86
C ASN A 437 -1.60 16.58 -7.80
N ASP A 438 -0.34 16.35 -7.41
CA ASP A 438 0.67 17.40 -7.29
C ASP A 438 1.28 17.71 -8.66
N LYS A 439 0.91 18.85 -9.23
CA LYS A 439 1.40 19.30 -10.54
C LYS A 439 2.92 19.50 -10.56
N THR A 440 3.55 19.71 -9.42
CA THR A 440 5.00 19.93 -9.35
C THR A 440 5.78 18.61 -9.31
N PHE A 441 5.20 17.54 -8.78
CA PHE A 441 5.85 16.24 -8.67
C PHE A 441 6.18 15.64 -10.06
N PRO A 442 7.34 14.98 -10.25
CA PRO A 442 8.44 14.75 -9.31
C PRO A 442 9.48 15.88 -9.27
N LYS A 443 9.31 16.96 -10.05
CA LYS A 443 10.20 18.12 -10.06
C LYS A 443 10.01 18.94 -8.76
N PRO A 444 11.05 19.64 -8.26
CA PRO A 444 10.88 20.50 -7.09
C PRO A 444 10.01 21.72 -7.43
N ASN A 445 9.23 22.18 -6.45
CA ASN A 445 8.82 23.59 -6.39
C ASN A 445 10.08 24.43 -6.11
N PRO A 446 10.43 25.47 -6.89
CA PRO A 446 11.48 26.40 -6.49
C PRO A 446 11.15 26.97 -5.10
N ASP A 447 12.16 27.06 -4.25
CA ASP A 447 12.03 27.52 -2.85
C ASP A 447 11.30 28.88 -2.79
N PRO A 448 10.15 28.99 -2.09
CA PRO A 448 9.42 30.25 -1.99
C PRO A 448 10.18 31.37 -1.27
N HIS A 449 11.32 31.09 -0.62
CA HIS A 449 12.15 32.09 0.05
C HIS A 449 13.30 32.66 -0.80
N HIS A 450 13.49 32.21 -2.04
CA HIS A 450 14.47 32.78 -2.96
C HIS A 450 13.79 33.77 -3.91
N GLU A 451 13.82 35.06 -3.57
CA GLU A 451 13.18 36.18 -4.30
C GLU A 451 13.67 36.44 -5.75
N LYS A 452 14.52 35.59 -6.31
CA LYS A 452 14.93 35.69 -7.72
C LYS A 452 15.14 34.30 -8.30
N VAL A 453 14.10 33.77 -8.94
CA VAL A 453 14.24 32.65 -9.87
C VAL A 453 13.58 33.11 -11.17
N ASP A 454 14.30 32.96 -12.29
CA ASP A 454 13.71 32.95 -13.64
C ASP A 454 12.39 32.14 -13.62
N PRO A 455 11.43 32.38 -14.53
CA PRO A 455 10.29 31.46 -14.67
C PRO A 455 10.88 30.08 -14.96
N GLY A 456 10.96 29.25 -13.93
CA GLY A 456 11.60 27.94 -14.02
C GLY A 456 10.87 27.08 -15.06
N PRO A 457 11.44 25.93 -15.44
CA PRO A 457 10.74 24.99 -16.32
C PRO A 457 9.33 24.73 -15.78
N LEU A 458 8.35 24.66 -16.69
CA LEU A 458 6.96 24.46 -16.30
C LEU A 458 6.83 23.21 -15.41
N PRO A 459 5.90 23.20 -14.44
CA PRO A 459 5.63 22.02 -13.64
C PRO A 459 5.33 20.82 -14.56
N ALA A 460 5.73 19.61 -14.15
CA ALA A 460 5.52 18.40 -14.95
C ALA A 460 4.03 18.21 -15.30
N GLY A 461 3.14 18.59 -14.37
CA GLY A 461 1.70 18.45 -14.46
C GLY A 461 1.21 17.24 -13.66
N ALA A 462 -0.07 17.29 -13.25
CA ALA A 462 -0.71 16.18 -12.55
C ALA A 462 -0.92 14.98 -13.48
N ASP A 463 -1.20 13.81 -12.89
CA ASP A 463 -1.49 12.57 -13.60
C ASP A 463 -2.68 12.72 -14.58
N PRO A 464 -2.46 12.56 -15.90
CA PRO A 464 -3.52 12.77 -16.90
C PRO A 464 -4.41 11.54 -17.14
N VAL A 465 -4.17 10.42 -16.45
CA VAL A 465 -5.00 9.20 -16.56
C VAL A 465 -6.07 9.21 -15.49
N ALA A 466 -5.68 9.35 -14.23
CA ALA A 466 -6.56 9.20 -13.08
C ALA A 466 -6.71 10.49 -12.23
N GLY A 467 -6.09 11.59 -12.66
CA GLY A 467 -6.25 12.91 -12.04
C GLY A 467 -7.43 13.73 -12.59
N GLU A 468 -7.56 14.94 -12.07
CA GLU A 468 -8.46 15.97 -12.61
C GLU A 468 -7.93 16.55 -13.94
N GLU A 469 -8.67 17.48 -14.56
CA GLU A 469 -8.19 18.23 -15.73
C GLU A 469 -6.82 18.87 -15.44
N THR A 470 -5.87 18.64 -16.34
CA THR A 470 -4.48 19.03 -16.13
C THR A 470 -3.82 19.50 -17.44
N VAL A 471 -2.80 20.34 -17.29
CA VAL A 471 -1.86 20.68 -18.35
C VAL A 471 -0.53 20.06 -17.95
N VAL A 472 0.04 19.26 -18.84
CA VAL A 472 1.33 18.61 -18.65
C VAL A 472 2.34 19.15 -19.66
N CYS A 473 3.62 19.07 -19.29
CA CYS A 473 4.69 19.62 -20.11
C CYS A 473 5.46 18.50 -20.80
N TRP A 474 5.49 18.56 -22.12
CA TRP A 474 6.26 17.64 -22.93
C TRP A 474 7.70 18.12 -23.06
N GLU A 475 8.63 17.31 -22.57
CA GLU A 475 10.06 17.60 -22.55
C GLU A 475 10.69 17.38 -23.93
N ARG A 476 11.64 18.25 -24.32
CA ARG A 476 12.35 18.16 -25.59
C ARG A 476 13.81 17.78 -25.37
N PRO A 477 14.33 16.74 -26.05
CA PRO A 477 15.69 16.21 -25.83
C PRO A 477 16.85 17.21 -26.02
N GLU A 478 16.64 18.34 -26.68
CA GLU A 478 17.69 19.31 -27.07
C GLU A 478 17.53 20.68 -26.39
N GLY A 479 16.76 20.79 -25.31
CA GLY A 479 16.52 22.07 -24.62
C GLY A 479 15.63 23.04 -25.41
N GLY A 480 14.89 22.54 -26.40
CA GLY A 480 13.86 23.32 -27.09
C GLY A 480 12.66 23.63 -26.18
N GLU A 481 11.88 24.65 -26.54
CA GLU A 481 10.69 25.04 -25.78
C GLU A 481 9.75 23.85 -25.54
N GLN A 482 9.39 23.64 -24.27
CA GLN A 482 8.45 22.60 -23.86
C GLN A 482 7.09 22.79 -24.53
N VAL A 483 6.42 21.68 -24.87
CA VAL A 483 5.08 21.72 -25.47
C VAL A 483 4.04 21.41 -24.41
N ALA A 484 3.10 22.32 -24.19
CA ALA A 484 1.99 22.10 -23.26
C ALA A 484 0.93 21.19 -23.90
N LEU A 485 0.56 20.12 -23.19
CA LEU A 485 -0.56 19.24 -23.56
C LEU A 485 -1.66 19.36 -22.54
N LYS A 486 -2.91 19.50 -23.01
CA LYS A 486 -4.09 19.62 -22.15
C LYS A 486 -4.88 18.32 -22.14
N PHE A 487 -5.06 17.73 -20.96
CA PHE A 487 -5.86 16.53 -20.76
C PHE A 487 -7.10 16.88 -19.91
N SER A 488 -8.28 16.50 -20.41
CA SER A 488 -9.52 16.53 -19.64
C SER A 488 -9.55 15.38 -18.62
N GLN A 489 -10.51 15.42 -17.70
CA GLN A 489 -10.74 14.28 -16.80
C GLN A 489 -11.46 13.15 -17.53
N PHE A 490 -10.85 11.97 -17.57
CA PHE A 490 -11.42 10.76 -18.19
C PHE A 490 -11.80 9.67 -17.19
N VAL A 491 -11.37 9.82 -15.94
CA VAL A 491 -11.71 8.94 -14.83
C VAL A 491 -12.51 9.72 -13.80
N ARG A 492 -13.68 9.19 -13.43
CA ARG A 492 -14.57 9.80 -12.43
C ARG A 492 -14.77 8.90 -11.22
N THR A 493 -14.73 9.47 -10.03
CA THR A 493 -15.05 8.77 -8.79
C THR A 493 -16.55 8.74 -8.57
N GLU A 494 -17.14 7.54 -8.50
CA GLU A 494 -18.59 7.34 -8.27
C GLU A 494 -18.90 6.67 -6.93
N GLY A 495 -17.88 6.44 -6.11
CA GLY A 495 -18.04 5.88 -4.76
C GLY A 495 -16.69 5.51 -4.19
N ALA A 496 -16.51 5.73 -2.89
CA ALA A 496 -15.30 5.36 -2.19
C ALA A 496 -15.58 4.91 -0.76
N VAL A 497 -14.83 3.92 -0.27
CA VAL A 497 -14.87 3.44 1.12
C VAL A 497 -13.46 3.25 1.64
N TYR A 498 -13.21 3.73 2.86
CA TYR A 498 -12.10 3.26 3.69
C TYR A 498 -12.64 2.27 4.70
N ALA A 499 -12.13 1.06 4.64
CA ALA A 499 -12.47 -0.03 5.54
C ALA A 499 -11.20 -0.62 6.16
N PHE A 500 -11.37 -1.43 7.19
CA PHE A 500 -10.31 -2.19 7.81
C PHE A 500 -10.66 -3.67 7.70
N VAL A 501 -9.71 -4.47 7.23
CA VAL A 501 -9.78 -5.94 7.16
C VAL A 501 -9.22 -6.48 8.47
N PRO A 502 -10.05 -6.93 9.41
CA PRO A 502 -9.55 -7.44 10.70
C PRO A 502 -8.94 -8.83 10.51
N SER A 503 -8.10 -9.22 11.47
CA SER A 503 -7.64 -10.60 11.55
C SER A 503 -8.79 -11.55 11.88
N VAL A 504 -8.60 -12.84 11.58
CA VAL A 504 -9.59 -13.89 11.86
C VAL A 504 -9.97 -13.92 13.34
N SER A 505 -8.99 -13.83 14.25
CA SER A 505 -9.25 -13.76 15.70
C SER A 505 -10.06 -12.52 16.10
N VAL A 506 -9.85 -11.37 15.45
CA VAL A 506 -10.61 -10.14 15.74
C VAL A 506 -12.04 -10.25 15.22
N LEU A 507 -12.28 -10.94 14.11
CA LEU A 507 -13.64 -11.26 13.67
C LEU A 507 -14.39 -12.12 14.70
N ASP A 508 -13.71 -13.11 15.31
CA ASP A 508 -14.28 -13.91 16.40
C ASP A 508 -14.62 -13.02 17.62
N GLN A 509 -13.71 -12.13 18.02
CA GLN A 509 -13.96 -11.19 19.13
C GLN A 509 -15.12 -10.23 18.85
N LEU A 510 -15.25 -9.72 17.63
CA LEU A 510 -16.36 -8.86 17.21
C LEU A 510 -17.69 -9.61 17.24
N ALA A 511 -17.72 -10.84 16.73
CA ALA A 511 -18.90 -11.70 16.74
C ALA A 511 -19.39 -12.01 18.17
N GLU A 512 -18.45 -12.09 19.12
CA GLU A 512 -18.76 -12.34 20.53
C GLU A 512 -18.98 -11.06 21.35
N GLY A 513 -18.75 -9.88 20.76
CA GLY A 513 -18.86 -8.60 21.46
C GLY A 513 -17.80 -8.37 22.54
N ARG A 514 -16.61 -8.95 22.38
CA ARG A 514 -15.50 -8.91 23.35
C ARG A 514 -14.27 -8.12 22.86
N MET A 515 -14.33 -7.49 21.69
CA MET A 515 -13.19 -6.77 21.11
C MET A 515 -12.75 -5.60 22.00
N ASN A 516 -11.48 -5.57 22.39
CA ASN A 516 -10.87 -4.48 23.16
C ASN A 516 -10.42 -3.33 22.25
N THR A 517 -10.55 -2.09 22.70
CA THR A 517 -10.14 -0.87 21.98
C THR A 517 -8.93 -0.15 22.57
N ASN A 518 -8.22 -0.79 23.50
CA ASN A 518 -7.00 -0.23 24.07
C ASN A 518 -5.97 0.05 22.97
N MET A 519 -5.43 1.27 23.01
CA MET A 519 -4.29 1.66 22.19
C MET A 519 -3.03 0.99 22.73
N VAL A 520 -2.30 0.31 21.85
CA VAL A 520 -1.01 -0.31 22.16
C VAL A 520 0.01 0.06 21.08
N VAL A 521 1.29 -0.13 21.34
CA VAL A 521 2.24 -0.23 20.23
C VAL A 521 2.24 -1.69 19.80
N LEU A 522 1.98 -1.94 18.53
CA LEU A 522 1.86 -3.29 17.99
C LEU A 522 3.19 -3.76 17.41
N GLY A 523 3.67 -4.89 17.93
CA GLY A 523 4.85 -5.60 17.46
C GLY A 523 6.14 -5.26 18.22
N PRO A 524 7.16 -6.12 18.15
CA PRO A 524 8.48 -5.81 18.67
C PRO A 524 9.03 -4.58 17.94
N THR A 525 9.46 -3.56 18.68
CA THR A 525 10.10 -2.39 18.08
C THR A 525 11.56 -2.70 17.83
N MET A 526 11.92 -2.88 16.56
CA MET A 526 13.32 -2.95 16.15
C MET A 526 13.91 -1.55 16.12
N PHE A 527 15.01 -1.35 16.83
CA PHE A 527 15.78 -0.14 16.85
C PHE A 527 16.96 -0.24 15.88
N THR A 528 17.06 0.71 14.96
CA THR A 528 18.15 0.84 13.97
C THR A 528 18.67 2.28 13.88
N VAL A 529 18.53 3.08 14.95
CA VAL A 529 19.07 4.45 15.00
C VAL A 529 20.47 4.43 15.63
N ASP A 530 21.40 5.19 15.07
CA ASP A 530 22.82 5.16 15.48
C ASP A 530 23.07 5.67 16.93
N SER A 531 22.12 6.41 17.53
CA SER A 531 22.22 6.92 18.90
C SER A 531 20.89 7.33 19.53
N PHE A 532 20.79 7.21 20.85
CA PHE A 532 19.87 7.93 21.74
C PHE A 532 20.60 9.18 22.25
N ASP A 533 20.13 10.38 21.86
CA ASP A 533 20.54 11.61 22.54
C ASP A 533 19.65 11.87 23.76
N ASN A 534 20.20 12.47 24.82
CA ASN A 534 19.54 12.70 26.11
C ASN A 534 18.39 13.74 26.03
N THR A 535 17.70 13.83 24.89
CA THR A 535 16.45 14.54 24.74
C THR A 535 15.32 13.55 24.94
N GLU A 536 14.25 13.91 25.65
CA GLU A 536 13.09 13.04 25.90
C GLU A 536 12.36 12.51 24.63
N ARG A 537 12.89 12.81 23.44
CA ARG A 537 12.42 12.41 22.11
C ARG A 537 12.97 11.05 21.66
N ASP A 538 14.09 10.58 22.22
CA ASP A 538 14.69 9.30 21.84
C ASP A 538 14.33 8.21 22.85
N ARG A 539 13.16 7.59 22.63
CA ARG A 539 12.69 6.41 23.38
C ARG A 539 12.21 5.33 22.41
N VAL A 540 12.50 4.07 22.72
CA VAL A 540 11.94 2.91 22.01
C VAL A 540 10.82 2.35 22.86
N ASP A 541 9.63 2.20 22.29
CA ASP A 541 8.43 1.79 23.03
C ASP A 541 7.82 0.59 22.33
N SER A 542 7.73 -0.56 22.99
CA SER A 542 7.02 -1.75 22.49
C SER A 542 5.54 -1.75 22.89
N GLY A 543 5.08 -0.71 23.56
CA GLY A 543 3.74 -0.57 24.09
C GLY A 543 3.61 -1.19 25.47
N THR A 544 4.44 -2.18 25.83
CA THR A 544 4.50 -2.78 27.17
C THR A 544 5.69 -2.29 27.97
N VAL A 545 6.83 -2.06 27.31
CA VAL A 545 8.03 -1.51 27.94
C VAL A 545 8.66 -0.43 27.07
N ARG A 546 9.41 0.46 27.72
CA ARG A 546 10.15 1.56 27.10
C ARG A 546 11.63 1.47 27.44
N LEU A 547 12.48 1.46 26.41
CA LEU A 547 13.94 1.63 26.53
C LEU A 547 14.31 3.08 26.23
N PHE A 548 14.93 3.78 27.17
CA PHE A 548 15.41 5.15 26.96
C PHE A 548 16.49 5.57 27.96
N LEU A 549 17.25 6.60 27.61
CA LEU A 549 18.23 7.23 28.49
C LEU A 549 17.54 8.28 29.38
N GLN A 550 17.56 8.08 30.69
CA GLN A 550 17.02 9.02 31.67
C GLN A 550 17.88 10.29 31.77
N LYS A 551 17.27 11.37 32.30
CA LYS A 551 17.94 12.65 32.48
C LYS A 551 19.19 12.58 33.35
N ASP A 552 19.29 11.61 34.24
CA ASP A 552 20.46 11.37 35.09
C ASP A 552 21.61 10.62 34.36
N GLY A 553 21.42 10.25 33.10
CA GLY A 553 22.37 9.49 32.29
C GLY A 553 22.26 7.99 32.45
N ASN A 554 21.22 7.47 33.11
CA ASN A 554 20.98 6.04 33.24
C ASN A 554 20.16 5.50 32.06
N LEU A 555 20.63 4.43 31.39
CA LEU A 555 19.83 3.74 30.38
C LEU A 555 18.94 2.71 31.06
N VAL A 556 17.64 2.80 30.87
CA VAL A 556 16.66 1.94 31.58
C VAL A 556 15.64 1.33 30.64
N VAL A 557 15.11 0.18 31.06
CA VAL A 557 13.86 -0.39 30.58
C VAL A 557 12.81 -0.17 31.66
N VAL A 558 11.69 0.47 31.31
CA VAL A 558 10.57 0.68 32.23
C VAL A 558 9.28 0.06 31.70
N ASP A 559 8.36 -0.32 32.59
CA ASP A 559 7.01 -0.74 32.23
C ASP A 559 6.08 0.47 31.90
N LYS A 560 4.79 0.21 31.63
CA LYS A 560 3.77 1.24 31.40
C LYS A 560 3.53 2.19 32.59
N SER A 561 3.89 1.78 33.80
CA SER A 561 3.70 2.54 35.05
C SER A 561 4.97 3.27 35.47
N ASP A 562 5.98 3.35 34.59
CA ASP A 562 7.30 3.92 34.84
C ASP A 562 8.12 3.16 35.90
N ASN A 563 7.80 1.89 36.21
CA ASN A 563 8.64 1.06 37.06
C ASN A 563 9.86 0.57 36.26
N VAL A 564 11.05 0.73 36.84
CA VAL A 564 12.30 0.24 36.24
C VAL A 564 12.37 -1.28 36.32
N LEU A 565 12.40 -1.94 35.17
CA LEU A 565 12.55 -3.39 35.03
C LEU A 565 14.03 -3.79 34.87
N TRP A 566 14.82 -2.94 34.22
CA TRP A 566 16.26 -3.11 34.01
C TRP A 566 16.97 -1.76 33.92
N ALA A 567 18.21 -1.68 34.37
CA ALA A 567 19.06 -0.50 34.27
C ALA A 567 20.50 -0.87 33.91
N ALA A 568 21.17 0.03 33.18
CA ALA A 568 22.59 -0.06 32.87
C ALA A 568 23.49 0.41 34.05
N ASP A 569 22.89 0.97 35.09
CA ASP A 569 23.54 1.57 36.26
C ASP A 569 24.57 2.66 35.91
N THR A 570 24.22 3.53 34.96
CA THR A 570 25.11 4.57 34.41
C THR A 570 24.78 5.99 34.86
N ALA A 571 23.95 6.16 35.90
CA ALA A 571 23.63 7.47 36.46
C ALA A 571 24.90 8.24 36.82
N ASN A 572 25.07 9.46 36.28
CA ASN A 572 26.33 10.20 36.35
C ASN A 572 26.13 11.73 36.46
N PRO A 573 26.90 12.44 37.31
CA PRO A 573 26.91 13.91 37.36
C PRO A 573 27.22 14.62 36.02
N ALA A 574 27.87 13.96 35.05
CA ALA A 574 28.16 14.50 33.71
C ALA A 574 27.03 14.26 32.67
N ARG A 575 25.78 14.19 33.13
CA ARG A 575 24.58 13.76 32.36
C ARG A 575 24.37 14.44 31.00
N ASP A 576 24.76 15.71 30.86
CA ASP A 576 24.55 16.50 29.64
C ASP A 576 25.47 16.02 28.49
N LYS A 577 26.43 15.14 28.80
CA LYS A 577 27.37 14.53 27.85
C LYS A 577 27.18 13.02 27.71
N THR A 578 26.16 12.43 28.33
CA THR A 578 25.90 10.98 28.26
C THR A 578 25.00 10.66 27.07
N GLN A 579 25.34 9.59 26.34
CA GLN A 579 24.55 9.05 25.23
C GLN A 579 24.47 7.53 25.35
N ALA A 580 23.37 6.95 24.87
CA ALA A 580 23.32 5.53 24.55
C ALA A 580 23.42 5.35 23.03
N ARG A 581 24.13 4.33 22.55
CA ARG A 581 24.32 4.08 21.12
C ARG A 581 24.15 2.61 20.81
N PHE A 582 23.65 2.33 19.61
CA PHE A 582 23.63 0.99 19.04
C PHE A 582 24.45 1.00 17.74
N GLN A 583 25.67 0.46 17.78
CA GLN A 583 26.61 0.51 16.65
C GLN A 583 27.38 -0.82 16.56
N ASP A 584 27.58 -1.33 15.34
CA ASP A 584 28.29 -2.61 15.08
C ASP A 584 27.75 -3.79 15.92
N GLY A 585 26.43 -3.81 16.10
CA GLY A 585 25.72 -4.81 16.89
C GLY A 585 25.84 -4.67 18.41
N GLU A 586 26.37 -3.56 18.90
CA GLU A 586 26.57 -3.32 20.33
C GLU A 586 25.71 -2.17 20.86
N LEU A 587 24.97 -2.44 21.95
CA LEU A 587 24.31 -1.40 22.74
C LEU A 587 25.27 -0.96 23.84
N PHE A 588 25.53 0.34 23.94
CA PHE A 588 26.40 0.87 24.98
C PHE A 588 26.02 2.27 25.44
N VAL A 589 26.43 2.63 26.65
CA VAL A 589 26.31 3.98 27.20
C VAL A 589 27.70 4.60 27.27
N CYS A 590 27.86 5.85 26.84
CA CYS A 590 29.14 6.56 26.87
C CYS A 590 29.00 8.04 27.22
N THR A 591 30.09 8.65 27.66
CA THR A 591 30.26 10.11 27.67
C THR A 591 30.92 10.59 26.37
N VAL A 592 30.59 11.80 25.91
CA VAL A 592 31.17 12.41 24.70
C VAL A 592 31.87 13.74 25.01
N LYS A 593 32.97 14.05 24.30
CA LYS A 593 33.71 15.33 24.47
C LYS A 593 33.07 16.47 23.67
N GLU A 594 32.84 16.23 22.37
CA GLU A 594 32.16 17.09 21.39
C GLU A 594 31.47 16.21 20.33
N ARG A 595 30.47 16.75 19.59
CA ARG A 595 29.56 16.02 18.67
C ARG A 595 30.18 14.77 18.05
N ASN A 596 29.78 13.63 18.61
CA ASN A 596 30.04 12.25 18.18
C ASN A 596 31.36 11.57 18.59
N GLN A 597 32.32 12.24 19.25
CA GLN A 597 33.53 11.57 19.74
C GLN A 597 33.34 10.99 21.15
N ILE A 598 33.47 9.67 21.27
CA ILE A 598 33.39 8.93 22.54
C ILE A 598 34.60 9.29 23.42
N ASP A 599 34.32 9.74 24.65
CA ASP A 599 35.32 9.98 25.69
C ASP A 599 35.55 8.70 26.51
N LYS A 600 34.48 8.20 27.12
CA LYS A 600 34.51 7.02 27.98
C LYS A 600 33.24 6.20 27.83
N LYS A 601 33.39 4.89 27.70
CA LYS A 601 32.28 3.93 27.78
C LYS A 601 31.94 3.66 29.24
N LEU A 602 30.67 3.81 29.60
CA LEU A 602 30.15 3.61 30.95
C LEU A 602 29.56 2.20 31.13
N TRP A 603 28.89 1.69 30.10
CA TRP A 603 28.28 0.35 30.09
C TRP A 603 28.29 -0.22 28.67
N SER A 604 28.27 -1.55 28.55
CA SER A 604 28.26 -2.26 27.27
C SER A 604 27.48 -3.57 27.32
N SER A 605 26.75 -3.89 26.24
CA SER A 605 26.15 -5.22 26.04
C SER A 605 27.19 -6.31 25.76
N GLY A 606 28.40 -5.93 25.33
CA GLY A 606 29.49 -6.87 25.01
C GLY A 606 29.32 -7.61 23.69
N THR A 607 28.50 -7.06 22.77
CA THR A 607 28.11 -7.71 21.51
C THR A 607 28.74 -7.08 20.26
N ALA A 608 29.81 -6.28 20.41
CA ALA A 608 30.53 -5.68 19.29
C ALA A 608 31.05 -6.72 18.29
N GLY A 609 31.24 -6.31 17.03
CA GLY A 609 31.71 -7.18 15.95
C GLY A 609 30.62 -8.07 15.36
N ASN A 610 29.34 -7.75 15.60
CA ASN A 610 28.18 -8.41 14.98
C ASN A 610 27.43 -7.41 14.09
N PRO A 611 28.00 -7.04 12.92
CA PRO A 611 27.31 -6.16 11.98
C PRO A 611 25.96 -6.78 11.59
N GLU A 612 24.97 -5.95 11.28
CA GLU A 612 23.57 -6.36 11.01
C GLU A 612 22.77 -6.89 12.22
N ALA A 613 23.36 -6.96 13.42
CA ALA A 613 22.57 -7.28 14.61
C ALA A 613 21.51 -6.19 14.87
N LYS A 614 20.35 -6.60 15.38
CA LYS A 614 19.19 -5.74 15.62
C LYS A 614 18.90 -5.66 17.12
N LEU A 615 18.77 -4.46 17.67
CA LEU A 615 18.23 -4.23 19.00
C LEU A 615 16.70 -4.22 18.92
N VAL A 616 16.03 -5.01 19.75
CA VAL A 616 14.59 -5.25 19.66
C VAL A 616 13.96 -5.10 21.03
N VAL A 617 13.04 -4.14 21.18
CA VAL A 617 12.19 -4.00 22.37
C VAL A 617 10.91 -4.78 22.11
N GLN A 618 10.76 -5.90 22.80
CA GLN A 618 9.71 -6.87 22.57
C GLN A 618 8.44 -6.54 23.35
N THR A 619 7.29 -7.01 22.85
CA THR A 619 5.99 -6.83 23.51
C THR A 619 5.86 -7.67 24.79
N ASP A 620 6.70 -8.69 24.97
CA ASP A 620 6.77 -9.50 26.20
C ASP A 620 7.51 -8.78 27.35
N GLY A 621 8.04 -7.58 27.10
CA GLY A 621 8.76 -6.79 28.10
C GLY A 621 10.28 -6.95 28.06
N ASN A 622 10.82 -7.80 27.18
CA ASN A 622 12.26 -7.99 27.03
C ASN A 622 12.88 -6.99 26.05
N VAL A 623 14.16 -6.67 26.24
CA VAL A 623 14.97 -5.98 25.23
C VAL A 623 16.09 -6.93 24.82
N VAL A 624 16.21 -7.21 23.53
CA VAL A 624 17.08 -8.27 23.00
C VAL A 624 17.90 -7.76 21.83
N ILE A 625 19.17 -8.16 21.75
CA ILE A 625 19.99 -7.99 20.55
C ILE A 625 20.01 -9.32 19.82
N TYR A 626 19.54 -9.31 18.57
CA TYR A 626 19.54 -10.48 17.69
C TYR A 626 20.60 -10.35 16.61
N HIS A 627 21.35 -11.42 16.35
CA HIS A 627 22.24 -11.54 15.19
C HIS A 627 21.90 -12.84 14.45
N HIS A 628 21.53 -12.73 13.18
CA HIS A 628 21.02 -13.85 12.36
C HIS A 628 19.94 -14.70 13.09
N GLY A 629 19.01 -14.03 13.77
CA GLY A 629 17.90 -14.68 14.49
C GLY A 629 18.27 -15.31 15.83
N ARG A 630 19.55 -15.31 16.22
CA ARG A 630 20.01 -15.74 17.54
C ARG A 630 20.08 -14.55 18.48
N ALA A 631 19.46 -14.66 19.66
CA ALA A 631 19.67 -13.70 20.73
C ALA A 631 21.12 -13.79 21.21
N ILE A 632 21.85 -12.68 21.11
CA ILE A 632 23.24 -12.55 21.58
C ILE A 632 23.36 -11.73 22.87
N TRP A 633 22.29 -11.01 23.25
CA TRP A 633 22.15 -10.33 24.53
C TRP A 633 20.68 -10.05 24.82
N HIS A 634 20.28 -9.99 26.09
CA HIS A 634 18.93 -9.59 26.51
C HIS A 634 18.90 -9.00 27.93
N THR A 635 17.83 -8.29 28.27
CA THR A 635 17.62 -7.70 29.61
C THR A 635 17.02 -8.65 30.63
N ASP A 636 16.50 -9.82 30.21
CA ASP A 636 15.79 -10.78 31.06
C ASP A 636 14.55 -10.19 31.76
N THR A 637 13.90 -9.21 31.11
CA THR A 637 12.73 -8.52 31.65
C THR A 637 11.41 -9.03 31.10
N ALA A 638 11.42 -10.17 30.39
CA ALA A 638 10.21 -10.79 29.87
C ALA A 638 9.23 -11.10 31.01
N VAL A 639 8.04 -10.53 30.95
CA VAL A 639 6.95 -10.83 31.88
C VAL A 639 6.31 -12.14 31.43
N ARG A 640 6.26 -13.13 32.33
CA ARG A 640 5.59 -14.41 32.07
C ARG A 640 4.08 -14.28 31.96
#